data_AF-A0A518CUS0-F1
#
_entry.id   AF-A0A518CUS0-F1
#
_cell.length_a   1.000
_cell.length_b   1.000
_cell.length_c   1.000
_cell.angle_alpha   90.00
_cell.angle_beta   90.00
_cell.angle_gamma   90.00
#
_symmetry.space_group_name_H-M   'P 1'
#
loop_
_entity.id
_entity.type
_entity.pdbx_description
1 polymer ?
#
loop_
_entity_poly.entity_id
_entity_poly.type
_entity_poly.pdbx_seq_one_letter_code
_entity_poly.pdbx_strand_id
1 'polypeptide(L)'
;MRHPYLRSTVAALGLLLATPSTARGEERTADTPAVVPAVRSWVPGDETRYQFDGPPTIVLSFESPRGESAQDVALTAHAEAFCNLWWRRTGERPQIVPPRSSVRSDFMFAVDPGRPDATPERYRIDVDSAITVWGASVEAIARGTATLLQMVERTGDGQDAHWALPTGVIQDEPATPFRSVLVDVARQPHSIETLHSIVELLHLHKVRYLQLHLTDDQAFTFPFAPVTDGLENPRTISLDSWRALVAHADALGVTIVPELDLPGHSTQLKRSGYLADPTPDDALTDADVAHPVNHERIFAIIDAMNAVFASSPYFHIGGDESGAADALVPFLAAVNMHLRTHEDSALRRRMVVWEGFHGAPAALPATGDDRILVSAWESAYNPPWALLDAGYEVVNASWKPLYVVGSGAPRYPHIGGRRWSAREIHSWSKNAFWHWQPGTPVFEDRGPNDPDRGDGVWPVPASQRDQVLGGQLLFWEQKEHTVLRDAWERVPALADRLWTGDRPEGRDWVGYLRRFEAVESRVRDLVQPVHARIAGVGVDPTHPTADDVVWTEDFVRVELEARGVDADGGTIRYTLDGSRPTSTSAQYRSAIVGATRLRAQLFVDDEPVGAELWQDFDQRPARVRVEWFDLPRRPLGFVPDFTDRAVWQPTRRDLLPELRGPYRTHEPVGQRLTGMLVVAPAEEGIWAFRLQTRDGRARVLLDGEELLGPSTPDETQLVVERELGGGGYALEVHHASGAIAPVLIVAVRPPGAERFEDITPHLAQIPRAAEAESLQPPAGEIDLFAKGLDDWQFASAAGAALTDVVTLEDDGVVRIAGTPQGYLATKRWFRDYELELEWRWPAASEGSVRGGNSGVLVHTTTPLMFYGWPRSLEVQLAAGHAGDFWTIGEDVDLLVEDAATRRTPWRPGDLHSHRHIPGRIAGLEHPLGQWNHLRVRCDGDAIVVHVNGVEVDRGIDGTLDAGAIALQSEGTPIEFRKVTMRPLERRWP
;
A
#
# COMPACT_ATOMS: atom_id res chain seq x y z
N MET A 1 59.34 2.55 -34.32
CA MET A 1 60.41 3.05 -33.43
C MET A 1 60.27 2.37 -32.07
N ARG A 2 61.26 1.53 -31.75
CA ARG A 2 61.67 0.88 -30.49
C ARG A 2 60.65 0.20 -29.55
N HIS A 3 60.53 -1.11 -29.81
CA HIS A 3 60.42 -2.29 -28.92
C HIS A 3 61.42 -2.33 -27.72
N PRO A 4 61.37 -3.29 -26.75
CA PRO A 4 61.01 -4.75 -26.86
C PRO A 4 60.17 -5.37 -25.69
N TYR A 5 59.37 -6.44 -25.86
CA TYR A 5 59.65 -7.90 -25.97
C TYR A 5 60.62 -8.47 -24.89
N LEU A 6 60.21 -9.30 -23.91
CA LEU A 6 59.83 -10.75 -23.89
C LEU A 6 61.03 -11.71 -23.73
N ARG A 7 60.81 -12.79 -22.93
CA ARG A 7 61.56 -14.07 -22.76
C ARG A 7 62.50 -14.11 -21.55
N SER A 8 62.59 -15.19 -20.76
CA SER A 8 62.20 -16.62 -20.87
C SER A 8 62.38 -17.27 -19.47
N THR A 9 61.79 -18.39 -19.04
CA THR A 9 61.85 -19.79 -19.56
C THR A 9 60.96 -20.63 -18.61
N VAL A 10 59.82 -21.23 -18.98
CA VAL A 10 59.54 -22.58 -19.57
C VAL A 10 60.32 -23.78 -18.98
N ALA A 11 59.60 -24.71 -18.34
CA ALA A 11 59.73 -26.16 -18.47
C ALA A 11 58.39 -26.81 -18.00
N ALA A 12 57.49 -27.19 -18.91
CA ALA A 12 57.40 -28.46 -19.67
C ALA A 12 56.73 -29.61 -18.89
N LEU A 13 55.47 -29.92 -19.28
CA LEU A 13 54.96 -31.22 -19.81
C LEU A 13 54.85 -32.37 -18.78
N GLY A 14 53.78 -33.18 -18.73
CA GLY A 14 52.67 -33.35 -19.66
C GLY A 14 51.61 -34.34 -19.14
N LEU A 15 50.55 -34.44 -19.96
CA LEU A 15 49.38 -35.33 -19.99
C LEU A 15 49.32 -36.56 -19.06
N LEU A 16 48.14 -36.77 -18.47
CA LEU A 16 47.28 -37.90 -18.88
C LEU A 16 45.80 -37.67 -18.49
N LEU A 17 44.95 -37.79 -19.50
CA LEU A 17 43.49 -37.73 -19.45
C LEU A 17 42.91 -38.98 -18.78
N ALA A 18 42.05 -38.77 -17.79
CA ALA A 18 40.97 -39.69 -17.45
C ALA A 18 39.71 -38.85 -17.21
N THR A 19 38.74 -38.94 -18.12
CA THR A 19 37.40 -38.39 -17.94
C THR A 19 36.58 -39.31 -17.04
N PRO A 20 35.91 -38.81 -15.98
CA PRO A 20 34.72 -39.43 -15.47
C PRO A 20 33.49 -38.61 -15.90
N SER A 21 32.65 -39.31 -16.67
CA SER A 21 31.18 -39.28 -16.67
C SER A 21 30.48 -38.13 -15.94
N THR A 22 29.70 -37.40 -16.71
CA THR A 22 28.56 -36.59 -16.31
C THR A 22 27.62 -37.35 -15.35
N ALA A 23 27.43 -36.81 -14.15
CA ALA A 23 26.23 -36.97 -13.35
C ALA A 23 25.90 -35.59 -12.74
N ARG A 24 24.62 -35.21 -12.89
CA ARG A 24 23.98 -33.95 -12.47
C ARG A 24 24.57 -33.30 -11.21
N GLY A 25 24.94 -32.03 -11.34
CA GLY A 25 24.79 -31.04 -10.28
C GLY A 25 24.11 -29.83 -10.92
N GLU A 26 22.86 -29.56 -10.56
CA GLU A 26 22.30 -28.23 -10.75
C GLU A 26 23.25 -27.26 -10.04
N GLU A 27 23.78 -26.26 -10.74
CA GLU A 27 24.36 -25.08 -10.09
C GLU A 27 23.24 -24.44 -9.26
N ARG A 28 23.16 -24.79 -7.97
CA ARG A 28 22.37 -24.04 -7.01
C ARG A 28 23.10 -22.72 -6.78
N THR A 29 22.75 -21.70 -7.56
CA THR A 29 22.98 -20.32 -7.15
C THR A 29 22.21 -20.11 -5.86
N ALA A 30 22.89 -19.92 -4.72
CA ALA A 30 22.20 -19.60 -3.48
C ALA A 30 21.46 -18.27 -3.65
N ASP A 31 20.16 -18.25 -3.35
CA ASP A 31 19.32 -17.06 -3.49
C ASP A 31 19.85 -15.92 -2.59
N THR A 32 19.70 -14.68 -3.06
CA THR A 32 20.06 -13.49 -2.28
C THR A 32 19.21 -13.43 -1.01
N PRO A 33 19.77 -13.11 0.18
CA PRO A 33 19.01 -13.00 1.40
C PRO A 33 17.82 -12.05 1.26
N ALA A 34 16.63 -12.49 1.67
CA ALA A 34 15.42 -11.67 1.61
C ALA A 34 15.48 -10.59 2.70
N VAL A 35 15.83 -9.37 2.32
CA VAL A 35 15.96 -8.19 3.19
C VAL A 35 15.30 -6.95 2.55
N VAL A 36 14.81 -6.04 3.39
CA VAL A 36 14.17 -4.78 2.99
C VAL A 36 14.81 -3.63 3.77
N PRO A 37 15.53 -2.71 3.12
CA PRO A 37 15.76 -2.62 1.67
C PRO A 37 16.60 -3.73 1.04
N ALA A 38 16.44 -3.95 -0.28
CA ALA A 38 17.30 -4.86 -1.04
C ALA A 38 18.77 -4.40 -1.02
N VAL A 39 19.66 -5.34 -0.66
CA VAL A 39 21.10 -5.11 -0.66
C VAL A 39 21.63 -4.77 -2.05
N ARG A 40 22.70 -3.98 -2.10
CA ARG A 40 23.39 -3.65 -3.34
C ARG A 40 24.16 -4.83 -3.93
N SER A 41 24.76 -5.66 -3.08
CA SER A 41 25.52 -6.82 -3.53
C SER A 41 25.50 -7.94 -2.50
N TRP A 42 25.46 -9.17 -3.00
CA TRP A 42 25.56 -10.41 -2.26
C TRP A 42 26.49 -11.36 -3.00
N VAL A 43 27.46 -11.93 -2.30
CA VAL A 43 28.28 -13.03 -2.80
C VAL A 43 28.10 -14.19 -1.82
N PRO A 44 27.42 -15.29 -2.22
CA PRO A 44 27.23 -16.42 -1.32
C PRO A 44 28.56 -17.07 -0.95
N GLY A 45 28.65 -17.57 0.28
CA GLY A 45 29.80 -18.34 0.77
C GLY A 45 29.81 -19.79 0.28
N ASP A 46 30.92 -20.49 0.56
CA ASP A 46 31.09 -21.90 0.18
C ASP A 46 30.23 -22.85 1.03
N GLU A 47 30.06 -22.53 2.32
CA GLU A 47 29.06 -23.15 3.18
C GLU A 47 27.68 -22.51 2.94
N THR A 48 26.61 -23.15 3.40
CA THR A 48 25.24 -22.61 3.23
C THR A 48 24.79 -21.73 4.38
N ARG A 49 25.18 -22.02 5.62
CA ARG A 49 24.75 -21.26 6.81
C ARG A 49 25.77 -21.29 7.96
N TYR A 50 25.88 -20.17 8.67
CA TYR A 50 26.52 -20.06 9.98
C TYR A 50 25.49 -20.41 11.06
N GLN A 51 25.80 -21.38 11.91
CA GLN A 51 24.92 -21.84 13.00
C GLN A 51 25.44 -21.33 14.34
N PHE A 52 24.52 -20.92 15.23
CA PHE A 52 24.86 -20.52 16.59
C PHE A 52 24.78 -21.73 17.55
N ASP A 53 25.87 -22.00 18.27
CA ASP A 53 25.95 -23.09 19.26
C ASP A 53 25.43 -22.70 20.67
N GLY A 54 24.95 -21.46 20.83
CA GLY A 54 24.47 -20.89 22.09
C GLY A 54 24.37 -19.36 22.05
N PRO A 55 24.29 -18.68 23.21
CA PRO A 55 24.31 -17.23 23.27
C PRO A 55 25.55 -16.66 22.56
N PRO A 56 25.38 -15.83 21.52
CA PRO A 56 26.52 -15.36 20.74
C PRO A 56 27.38 -14.37 21.52
N THR A 57 28.61 -14.20 21.08
CA THR A 57 29.55 -13.23 21.68
C THR A 57 29.87 -12.11 20.70
N ILE A 58 29.97 -10.88 21.19
CA ILE A 58 30.27 -9.67 20.39
C ILE A 58 31.59 -9.05 20.84
N VAL A 59 32.49 -8.80 19.90
CA VAL A 59 33.70 -7.98 20.10
C VAL A 59 33.52 -6.64 19.40
N LEU A 60 33.87 -5.56 20.11
CA LEU A 60 33.87 -4.20 19.56
C LEU A 60 35.30 -3.78 19.24
N SER A 61 35.54 -3.27 18.03
CA SER A 61 36.81 -2.65 17.67
C SER A 61 36.79 -1.18 18.04
N PHE A 62 37.44 -0.84 19.15
CA PHE A 62 37.55 0.55 19.61
C PHE A 62 38.70 1.31 18.95
N GLU A 63 38.48 2.60 18.72
CA GLU A 63 39.53 3.54 18.29
C GLU A 63 40.48 3.85 19.46
N SER A 64 39.93 4.06 20.66
CA SER A 64 40.72 4.38 21.84
C SER A 64 41.06 3.12 22.67
N PRO A 65 42.23 3.06 23.34
CA PRO A 65 42.62 1.90 24.15
C PRO A 65 41.69 1.56 25.32
N ARG A 66 40.84 2.50 25.73
CA ARG A 66 39.90 2.37 26.86
C ARG A 66 38.42 2.43 26.46
N GLY A 67 38.11 2.63 25.18
CA GLY A 67 36.73 2.80 24.72
C GLY A 67 36.06 4.10 25.20
N GLU A 68 36.85 5.15 25.42
CA GLU A 68 36.40 6.42 26.03
C GLU A 68 36.10 7.51 24.98
N SER A 69 36.39 7.28 23.70
CA SER A 69 36.05 8.24 22.64
C SER A 69 34.54 8.29 22.41
N ALA A 70 34.01 9.40 21.87
CA ALA A 70 32.59 9.53 21.56
C ALA A 70 32.10 8.42 20.61
N GLN A 71 32.93 8.02 19.64
CA GLN A 71 32.65 6.92 18.72
C GLN A 71 32.59 5.56 19.44
N ASP A 72 33.49 5.31 20.39
CA ASP A 72 33.51 4.05 21.15
C ASP A 72 32.30 3.94 22.08
N VAL A 73 31.88 5.06 22.70
CA VAL A 73 30.67 5.14 23.54
C VAL A 73 29.43 4.88 22.69
N ALA A 74 29.32 5.51 21.51
CA ALA A 74 28.20 5.30 20.59
C ALA A 74 28.17 3.85 20.06
N LEU A 75 29.32 3.26 19.74
CA LEU A 75 29.41 1.86 19.31
C LEU A 75 28.98 0.90 20.42
N THR A 76 29.34 1.18 21.66
CA THR A 76 28.92 0.38 22.83
C THR A 76 27.41 0.47 23.04
N ALA A 77 26.84 1.68 23.01
CA ALA A 77 25.40 1.88 23.12
C ALA A 77 24.65 1.16 21.99
N HIS A 78 25.16 1.22 20.75
CA HIS A 78 24.60 0.48 19.63
C HIS A 78 24.65 -1.04 19.84
N ALA A 79 25.78 -1.57 20.31
CA ALA A 79 25.93 -2.99 20.59
C ALA A 79 24.96 -3.48 21.68
N GLU A 80 24.72 -2.69 22.73
CA GLU A 80 23.74 -3.01 23.76
C GLU A 80 22.30 -3.01 23.20
N ALA A 81 21.96 -2.02 22.37
CA ALA A 81 20.66 -1.97 21.68
C ALA A 81 20.46 -3.18 20.76
N PHE A 82 21.50 -3.57 19.99
CA PHE A 82 21.50 -4.77 19.18
C PHE A 82 21.34 -6.04 20.02
N CYS A 83 22.05 -6.16 21.16
CA CYS A 83 21.89 -7.30 22.08
C CYS A 83 20.42 -7.46 22.52
N ASN A 84 19.74 -6.36 22.81
CA ASN A 84 18.34 -6.38 23.25
C ASN A 84 17.38 -6.77 22.11
N LEU A 85 17.59 -6.24 20.89
CA LEU A 85 16.81 -6.64 19.70
C LEU A 85 17.06 -8.12 19.33
N TRP A 86 18.32 -8.56 19.35
CA TRP A 86 18.70 -9.93 19.07
C TRP A 86 18.11 -10.90 20.11
N TRP A 87 18.13 -10.53 21.39
CA TRP A 87 17.50 -11.33 22.44
C TRP A 87 15.99 -11.46 22.21
N ARG A 88 15.26 -10.36 21.98
CA ARG A 88 13.83 -10.41 21.65
C ARG A 88 13.53 -11.25 20.41
N ARG A 89 14.46 -11.28 19.44
CA ARG A 89 14.35 -12.06 18.20
C ARG A 89 14.57 -13.56 18.41
N THR A 90 15.56 -13.93 19.22
CA THR A 90 16.14 -15.29 19.21
C THR A 90 16.03 -16.03 20.55
N GLY A 91 15.88 -15.31 21.65
CA GLY A 91 15.93 -15.85 23.02
C GLY A 91 17.33 -15.90 23.60
N GLU A 92 18.34 -15.66 22.77
CA GLU A 92 19.75 -15.86 23.11
C GLU A 92 20.46 -14.51 23.17
N ARG A 93 20.53 -13.90 24.37
CA ARG A 93 21.12 -12.56 24.50
C ARG A 93 22.62 -12.58 24.23
N PRO A 94 23.14 -11.82 23.24
CA PRO A 94 24.56 -11.77 23.00
C PRO A 94 25.34 -11.17 24.17
N GLN A 95 26.57 -11.64 24.38
CA GLN A 95 27.48 -11.11 25.40
C GLN A 95 28.57 -10.25 24.76
N ILE A 96 28.68 -8.98 25.15
CA ILE A 96 29.78 -8.11 24.74
C ILE A 96 31.03 -8.50 25.54
N VAL A 97 32.10 -8.90 24.84
CA VAL A 97 33.36 -9.37 25.43
C VAL A 97 34.54 -8.50 25.00
N PRO A 98 35.59 -8.37 25.83
CA PRO A 98 36.74 -7.55 25.50
C PRO A 98 37.56 -8.13 24.32
N PRO A 99 38.24 -7.29 23.50
CA PRO A 99 38.98 -7.71 22.30
C PRO A 99 40.12 -8.72 22.50
N ARG A 100 40.51 -8.99 23.76
CA ARG A 100 41.58 -9.93 24.15
C ARG A 100 41.05 -11.19 24.84
N SER A 101 39.76 -11.45 24.73
CA SER A 101 39.12 -12.69 25.15
C SER A 101 39.76 -13.89 24.42
N SER A 102 40.02 -14.99 25.13
CA SER A 102 40.42 -16.27 24.53
C SER A 102 39.23 -17.05 23.92
N VAL A 103 38.02 -16.49 24.01
CA VAL A 103 36.78 -17.04 23.45
C VAL A 103 36.67 -16.60 21.99
N ARG A 104 36.41 -17.55 21.07
CA ARG A 104 36.08 -17.26 19.68
C ARG A 104 34.81 -16.41 19.64
N SER A 105 34.87 -15.22 19.03
CA SER A 105 33.73 -14.32 18.92
C SER A 105 32.84 -14.68 17.74
N ASP A 106 31.52 -14.67 17.93
CA ASP A 106 30.56 -14.80 16.83
C ASP A 106 30.51 -13.52 16.01
N PHE A 107 30.33 -12.38 16.67
CA PHE A 107 30.25 -11.07 16.04
C PHE A 107 31.48 -10.21 16.31
N MET A 108 31.90 -9.47 15.29
CA MET A 108 32.82 -8.35 15.42
C MET A 108 32.21 -7.11 14.78
N PHE A 109 32.04 -6.04 15.56
CA PHE A 109 31.63 -4.73 15.05
C PHE A 109 32.83 -3.80 14.99
N ALA A 110 33.15 -3.33 13.78
CA ALA A 110 34.37 -2.60 13.53
C ALA A 110 34.14 -1.32 12.73
N VAL A 111 34.51 -0.19 13.35
CA VAL A 111 34.47 1.14 12.74
C VAL A 111 35.87 1.49 12.23
N ASP A 112 36.03 1.69 10.92
CA ASP A 112 37.28 2.12 10.27
C ASP A 112 37.01 3.27 9.30
N PRO A 113 37.15 4.52 9.77
CA PRO A 113 36.97 5.70 8.93
C PRO A 113 38.11 5.90 7.91
N GLY A 114 39.22 5.15 8.01
CA GLY A 114 40.40 5.29 7.17
C GLY A 114 40.32 4.58 5.82
N ARG A 115 39.22 3.89 5.50
CA ARG A 115 39.07 3.16 4.24
C ARG A 115 38.87 4.09 3.03
N PRO A 116 39.41 3.75 1.84
CA PRO A 116 39.30 4.58 0.64
C PRO A 116 37.86 4.81 0.13
N ASP A 117 36.92 3.96 0.52
CA ASP A 117 35.50 3.94 0.11
C ASP A 117 34.53 4.27 1.25
N ALA A 118 35.03 4.80 2.37
CA ALA A 118 34.26 5.17 3.56
C ALA A 118 33.20 6.23 3.26
N THR A 119 31.93 5.86 3.35
CA THR A 119 30.80 6.80 3.47
C THR A 119 30.10 6.56 4.82
N PRO A 120 29.38 7.57 5.38
CA PRO A 120 28.78 7.43 6.71
C PRO A 120 27.77 6.28 6.87
N GLU A 121 27.23 5.73 5.78
CA GLU A 121 26.23 4.65 5.85
C GLU A 121 26.60 3.42 5.02
N ARG A 122 27.80 3.39 4.40
CA ARG A 122 28.30 2.18 3.72
C ARG A 122 28.73 1.16 4.77
N TYR A 123 28.26 -0.06 4.62
CA TYR A 123 28.67 -1.18 5.45
C TYR A 123 29.02 -2.42 4.63
N ARG A 124 29.77 -3.32 5.26
CA ARG A 124 30.06 -4.67 4.78
C ARG A 124 29.75 -5.67 5.88
N ILE A 125 29.13 -6.78 5.50
CA ILE A 125 28.92 -7.94 6.38
C ILE A 125 29.65 -9.11 5.76
N ASP A 126 30.54 -9.73 6.52
CA ASP A 126 31.19 -10.98 6.17
C ASP A 126 30.66 -12.07 7.12
N VAL A 127 29.93 -13.06 6.58
CA VAL A 127 29.44 -14.24 7.32
C VAL A 127 30.17 -15.46 6.80
N ASP A 128 31.13 -15.94 7.57
CA ASP A 128 31.90 -17.16 7.29
C ASP A 128 32.09 -17.92 8.62
N SER A 129 33.29 -18.35 8.99
CA SER A 129 33.59 -18.90 10.32
C SER A 129 33.40 -17.92 11.49
N ALA A 130 33.13 -16.65 11.22
CA ALA A 130 32.65 -15.62 12.15
C ALA A 130 31.86 -14.56 11.37
N ILE A 131 31.15 -13.69 12.08
CA ILE A 131 30.33 -12.62 11.52
C ILE A 131 31.00 -11.28 11.79
N THR A 132 31.42 -10.58 10.74
CA THR A 132 32.01 -9.24 10.89
C THR A 132 31.14 -8.19 10.22
N VAL A 133 30.77 -7.15 10.99
CA VAL A 133 30.13 -5.94 10.45
C VAL A 133 31.16 -4.82 10.46
N TRP A 134 31.45 -4.31 9.27
CA TRP A 134 32.39 -3.23 9.02
C TRP A 134 31.65 -1.99 8.53
N GLY A 135 32.06 -0.82 9.00
CA GLY A 135 31.54 0.48 8.55
C GLY A 135 32.51 1.62 8.84
N ALA A 136 32.29 2.78 8.22
CA ALA A 136 33.10 3.98 8.48
C ALA A 136 32.61 4.80 9.69
N SER A 137 31.43 4.48 10.22
CA SER A 137 30.84 5.12 11.40
C SER A 137 29.91 4.15 12.12
N VAL A 138 29.39 4.56 13.28
CA VAL A 138 28.42 3.76 14.05
C VAL A 138 27.09 3.62 13.30
N GLU A 139 26.68 4.64 12.54
CA GLU A 139 25.48 4.57 11.69
C GLU A 139 25.60 3.47 10.63
N ALA A 140 26.76 3.32 10.00
CA ALA A 140 27.01 2.21 9.08
C ALA A 140 26.89 0.84 9.77
N ILE A 141 27.43 0.70 10.99
CA ILE A 141 27.25 -0.52 11.80
C ILE A 141 25.76 -0.76 12.07
N ALA A 142 25.01 0.28 12.43
CA ALA A 142 23.57 0.17 12.67
C ALA A 142 22.77 -0.29 11.44
N ARG A 143 23.19 0.10 10.23
CA ARG A 143 22.59 -0.43 8.99
C ARG A 143 22.92 -1.92 8.79
N GLY A 144 24.15 -2.32 9.08
CA GLY A 144 24.58 -3.71 8.99
C GLY A 144 23.89 -4.63 10.00
N THR A 145 23.74 -4.19 11.24
CA THR A 145 23.06 -4.97 12.29
C THR A 145 21.55 -5.09 12.04
N ALA A 146 20.90 -4.07 11.46
CA ALA A 146 19.53 -4.18 10.97
C ALA A 146 19.39 -5.28 9.89
N THR A 147 20.35 -5.38 8.98
CA THR A 147 20.40 -6.47 7.98
C THR A 147 20.55 -7.85 8.65
N LEU A 148 21.41 -7.98 9.66
CA LEU A 148 21.55 -9.24 10.41
C LEU A 148 20.25 -9.66 11.12
N LEU A 149 19.52 -8.72 11.72
CA LEU A 149 18.22 -8.99 12.37
C LEU A 149 17.16 -9.48 11.38
N GLN A 150 17.18 -8.99 10.14
CA GLN A 150 16.29 -9.46 9.08
C GLN A 150 16.70 -10.82 8.49
N MET A 151 17.99 -11.14 8.51
CA MET A 151 18.55 -12.37 7.93
C MET A 151 18.49 -13.58 8.86
N VAL A 152 18.47 -13.37 10.18
CA VAL A 152 18.51 -14.48 11.15
C VAL A 152 17.21 -15.27 11.12
N GLU A 153 17.34 -16.58 10.94
CA GLU A 153 16.23 -17.52 10.81
C GLU A 153 16.46 -18.74 11.68
N ARG A 154 15.36 -19.37 12.09
CA ARG A 154 15.41 -20.66 12.77
C ARG A 154 15.39 -21.76 11.73
N THR A 155 16.37 -22.65 11.76
CA THR A 155 16.53 -23.76 10.81
C THR A 155 16.55 -25.10 11.53
N GLY A 156 16.06 -26.16 10.88
CA GLY A 156 15.87 -27.48 11.48
C GLY A 156 14.53 -27.62 12.21
N ASP A 157 14.18 -28.85 12.59
CA ASP A 157 12.89 -29.19 13.22
C ASP A 157 13.09 -29.72 14.65
N GLY A 158 12.11 -29.46 15.52
CA GLY A 158 12.06 -30.03 16.86
C GLY A 158 13.28 -29.67 17.72
N GLN A 159 14.00 -30.69 18.22
CA GLN A 159 15.18 -30.49 19.07
C GLN A 159 16.44 -30.06 18.30
N ASP A 160 16.46 -30.24 16.98
CA ASP A 160 17.60 -29.84 16.12
C ASP A 160 17.44 -28.40 15.61
N ALA A 161 16.39 -27.69 16.02
CA ALA A 161 16.10 -26.33 15.60
C ALA A 161 17.10 -25.34 16.23
N HIS A 162 17.87 -24.66 15.38
CA HIS A 162 18.91 -23.70 15.77
C HIS A 162 18.74 -22.37 15.01
N TRP A 163 19.31 -21.30 15.55
CA TRP A 163 19.41 -20.03 14.83
C TRP A 163 20.57 -20.08 13.84
N ALA A 164 20.36 -19.53 12.65
CA ALA A 164 21.37 -19.50 11.60
C ALA A 164 21.27 -18.25 10.72
N LEU A 165 22.40 -17.91 10.10
CA LEU A 165 22.53 -16.88 9.07
C LEU A 165 23.07 -17.50 7.77
N PRO A 166 22.63 -17.07 6.58
CA PRO A 166 23.26 -17.48 5.34
C PRO A 166 24.71 -16.95 5.29
N THR A 167 25.65 -17.81 4.90
CA THR A 167 27.07 -17.50 4.74
C THR A 167 27.31 -16.79 3.42
N GLY A 168 28.19 -15.79 3.44
CA GLY A 168 28.51 -14.95 2.31
C GLY A 168 28.87 -13.52 2.70
N VAL A 169 28.96 -12.67 1.70
CA VAL A 169 29.43 -11.30 1.81
C VAL A 169 28.37 -10.34 1.30
N ILE A 170 28.01 -9.35 2.12
CA ILE A 170 27.18 -8.22 1.73
C ILE A 170 28.06 -6.97 1.70
N GLN A 171 27.96 -6.19 0.61
CA GLN A 171 28.40 -4.79 0.60
C GLN A 171 27.23 -3.93 0.17
N ASP A 172 26.93 -2.92 0.98
CA ASP A 172 25.69 -2.19 0.83
C ASP A 172 25.83 -0.73 1.29
N GLU A 173 25.03 0.14 0.69
CA GLU A 173 24.96 1.57 0.97
C GLU A 173 23.66 2.14 0.40
N PRO A 174 23.11 3.22 0.99
CA PRO A 174 21.91 3.84 0.46
C PRO A 174 22.20 4.59 -0.85
N ALA A 175 21.24 4.57 -1.78
CA ALA A 175 21.27 5.40 -2.98
C ALA A 175 21.04 6.90 -2.68
N THR A 176 20.48 7.23 -1.51
CA THR A 176 20.10 8.59 -1.14
C THR A 176 20.54 8.93 0.29
N PRO A 177 21.12 10.12 0.53
CA PRO A 177 21.59 10.50 1.87
C PRO A 177 20.46 10.90 2.83
N PHE A 178 19.27 11.30 2.32
CA PHE A 178 18.17 11.79 3.13
C PHE A 178 16.94 10.88 3.04
N ARG A 179 16.69 10.11 4.10
CA ARG A 179 15.56 9.17 4.20
C ARG A 179 14.83 9.45 5.48
N SER A 180 13.63 10.05 5.38
CA SER A 180 12.95 10.60 6.55
C SER A 180 11.49 10.19 6.65
N VAL A 181 11.01 10.13 7.88
CA VAL A 181 9.60 10.04 8.24
C VAL A 181 9.29 11.21 9.19
N LEU A 182 8.18 11.90 8.98
CA LEU A 182 7.64 12.89 9.92
C LEU A 182 6.49 12.28 10.71
N VAL A 183 6.44 12.56 12.02
CA VAL A 183 5.29 12.27 12.87
C VAL A 183 4.82 13.56 13.55
N ASP A 184 3.55 13.89 13.34
CA ASP A 184 2.88 15.00 13.99
C ASP A 184 2.42 14.62 15.41
N VAL A 185 3.09 15.20 16.40
CA VAL A 185 2.74 15.01 17.83
C VAL A 185 1.99 16.21 18.42
N ALA A 186 1.83 17.30 17.65
CA ALA A 186 1.17 18.53 18.11
C ALA A 186 -0.37 18.43 18.00
N ARG A 187 -0.89 17.97 16.85
CA ARG A 187 -2.34 17.91 16.62
C ARG A 187 -2.98 16.79 17.44
N GLN A 188 -2.32 15.62 17.46
CA GLN A 188 -2.75 14.43 18.20
C GLN A 188 -1.66 13.98 19.17
N PRO A 189 -2.00 13.69 20.44
CA PRO A 189 -1.02 13.25 21.41
C PRO A 189 -0.51 11.85 21.07
N HIS A 190 0.80 11.68 21.18
CA HIS A 190 1.49 10.39 21.06
C HIS A 190 2.28 10.13 22.34
N SER A 191 2.24 8.90 22.86
CA SER A 191 3.08 8.54 24.00
C SER A 191 4.53 8.35 23.58
N ILE A 192 5.44 8.42 24.56
CA ILE A 192 6.86 8.18 24.31
C ILE A 192 7.12 6.75 23.83
N GLU A 193 6.35 5.78 24.34
CA GLU A 193 6.43 4.35 23.97
C GLU A 193 6.06 4.12 22.49
N THR A 194 5.06 4.86 21.99
CA THR A 194 4.71 4.82 20.56
C THR A 194 5.85 5.36 19.70
N LEU A 195 6.52 6.43 20.13
CA LEU A 195 7.69 6.97 19.43
C LEU A 195 8.90 6.03 19.46
N HIS A 196 9.12 5.31 20.57
CA HIS A 196 10.12 4.23 20.64
C HIS A 196 9.84 3.14 19.58
N SER A 197 8.59 2.73 19.46
CA SER A 197 8.18 1.70 18.48
C SER A 197 8.39 2.16 17.04
N ILE A 198 8.12 3.44 16.75
CA ILE A 198 8.42 4.05 15.44
C ILE A 198 9.93 4.02 15.18
N VAL A 199 10.76 4.42 16.15
CA VAL A 199 12.23 4.38 16.02
C VAL A 199 12.73 2.98 15.69
N GLU A 200 12.22 1.94 16.35
CA GLU A 200 12.59 0.55 16.06
C GLU A 200 12.20 0.14 14.63
N LEU A 201 11.00 0.50 14.17
CA LEU A 201 10.57 0.29 12.78
C LEU A 201 11.51 1.00 11.79
N LEU A 202 11.89 2.26 12.06
CA LEU A 202 12.81 3.03 11.21
C LEU A 202 14.21 2.40 11.17
N HIS A 203 14.71 1.91 12.31
CA HIS A 203 15.99 1.21 12.41
C HIS A 203 16.00 -0.05 11.54
N LEU A 204 15.00 -0.92 11.72
CA LEU A 204 14.88 -2.17 10.98
C LEU A 204 14.89 -1.92 9.47
N HIS A 205 14.24 -0.85 9.00
CA HIS A 205 14.18 -0.50 7.57
C HIS A 205 15.19 0.57 7.14
N LYS A 206 16.21 0.88 7.95
CA LYS A 206 17.32 1.77 7.56
C LYS A 206 16.90 3.20 7.17
N VAL A 207 15.77 3.67 7.70
CA VAL A 207 15.36 5.08 7.62
C VAL A 207 16.21 5.88 8.61
N ARG A 208 16.73 7.03 8.16
CA ARG A 208 17.75 7.76 8.91
C ARG A 208 17.17 8.80 9.86
N TYR A 209 16.12 9.52 9.43
CA TYR A 209 15.64 10.68 10.15
C TYR A 209 14.18 10.54 10.56
N LEU A 210 13.90 10.73 11.85
CA LEU A 210 12.55 10.94 12.36
C LEU A 210 12.35 12.43 12.63
N GLN A 211 11.56 13.11 11.80
CA GLN A 211 11.15 14.49 12.09
C GLN A 211 9.96 14.47 13.06
N LEU A 212 10.09 15.20 14.17
CA LEU A 212 8.99 15.37 15.12
C LEU A 212 8.45 16.79 15.02
N HIS A 213 7.20 16.91 14.60
CA HIS A 213 6.48 18.17 14.56
C HIS A 213 5.89 18.48 15.95
N LEU A 214 6.64 19.27 16.74
CA LEU A 214 6.42 19.43 18.17
C LEU A 214 5.46 20.58 18.52
N THR A 215 5.18 21.47 17.57
CA THR A 215 4.36 22.68 17.82
C THR A 215 3.44 22.98 16.66
N ASP A 216 2.18 23.29 16.95
CA ASP A 216 1.19 23.82 16.01
C ASP A 216 0.19 24.73 16.75
N ASP A 217 -0.81 25.26 16.03
CA ASP A 217 -1.92 26.01 16.57
C ASP A 217 -2.65 25.29 17.72
N GLN A 218 -2.74 23.96 17.70
CA GLN A 218 -3.48 23.20 18.71
C GLN A 218 -2.62 22.72 19.90
N ALA A 219 -1.28 22.74 19.80
CA ALA A 219 -0.42 22.37 20.93
C ALA A 219 1.01 22.90 20.80
N PHE A 220 1.61 23.23 21.95
CA PHE A 220 3.05 23.34 22.12
C PHE A 220 3.51 22.18 23.01
N THR A 221 4.16 21.17 22.43
CA THR A 221 4.40 19.89 23.15
C THR A 221 5.80 19.78 23.76
N PHE A 222 6.75 20.61 23.34
CA PHE A 222 8.07 20.65 23.94
C PHE A 222 8.00 21.29 25.35
N PRO A 223 8.57 20.67 26.40
CA PRO A 223 8.42 21.11 27.80
C PRO A 223 9.31 22.33 28.14
N PHE A 224 9.06 23.46 27.50
CA PHE A 224 9.78 24.72 27.75
C PHE A 224 8.98 25.62 28.70
N ALA A 225 9.31 25.57 30.00
CA ALA A 225 8.58 26.25 31.08
C ALA A 225 8.19 27.71 30.78
N PRO A 226 9.07 28.58 30.24
CA PRO A 226 8.69 29.96 29.94
C PRO A 226 7.50 30.12 28.97
N VAL A 227 7.23 29.12 28.14
CA VAL A 227 6.04 29.06 27.26
C VAL A 227 4.94 28.23 27.94
N THR A 228 5.26 27.03 28.41
CA THR A 228 4.24 26.07 28.88
C THR A 228 3.55 26.50 30.16
N ASP A 229 4.21 27.27 31.03
CA ASP A 229 3.63 27.79 32.28
C ASP A 229 2.53 28.83 32.01
N GLY A 230 2.53 29.45 30.83
CA GLY A 230 1.51 30.40 30.37
C GLY A 230 0.33 29.75 29.65
N LEU A 231 0.33 28.43 29.46
CA LEU A 231 -0.71 27.70 28.73
C LEU A 231 -1.70 26.99 29.66
N GLU A 232 -2.96 26.95 29.23
CA GLU A 232 -3.98 26.14 29.90
C GLU A 232 -3.85 24.67 29.47
N ASN A 233 -3.40 23.80 30.39
CA ASN A 233 -3.19 22.35 30.18
C ASN A 233 -2.20 22.00 29.05
N PRO A 234 -0.91 22.39 29.17
CA PRO A 234 0.10 22.05 28.19
C PRO A 234 0.25 20.52 28.05
N ARG A 235 0.17 20.03 26.81
CA ARG A 235 0.32 18.61 26.47
C ARG A 235 1.79 18.28 26.21
N THR A 236 2.59 18.18 27.27
CA THR A 236 4.05 18.01 27.17
C THR A 236 4.54 16.66 27.66
N ILE A 237 5.59 16.16 27.02
CA ILE A 237 6.41 15.03 27.51
C ILE A 237 7.61 15.58 28.28
N SER A 238 8.05 14.88 29.34
CA SER A 238 9.17 15.32 30.17
C SER A 238 10.50 15.41 29.39
N LEU A 239 11.40 16.32 29.80
CA LEU A 239 12.74 16.43 29.19
C LEU A 239 13.55 15.14 29.30
N ASP A 240 13.41 14.40 30.40
CA ASP A 240 14.15 13.14 30.60
C ASP A 240 13.61 12.04 29.67
N SER A 241 12.29 11.99 29.45
CA SER A 241 11.69 11.11 28.44
C SER A 241 12.17 11.44 27.02
N TRP A 242 12.26 12.73 26.67
CA TRP A 242 12.80 13.13 25.37
C TRP A 242 14.27 12.76 25.20
N ARG A 243 15.11 13.01 26.22
CA ARG A 243 16.53 12.60 26.20
C ARG A 243 16.70 11.10 26.08
N ALA A 244 15.88 10.32 26.79
CA ALA A 244 15.88 8.87 26.70
C ALA A 244 15.50 8.37 25.30
N LEU A 245 14.48 8.98 24.67
CA LEU A 245 14.11 8.65 23.30
C LEU A 245 15.22 9.02 22.31
N VAL A 246 15.84 10.20 22.44
CA VAL A 246 16.97 10.62 21.58
C VAL A 246 18.13 9.64 21.71
N ALA A 247 18.54 9.30 22.93
CA ALA A 247 19.63 8.36 23.17
C ALA A 247 19.32 6.96 22.59
N HIS A 248 18.07 6.51 22.71
CA HIS A 248 17.61 5.25 22.13
C HIS A 248 17.64 5.28 20.60
N ALA A 249 17.16 6.38 19.99
CA ALA A 249 17.18 6.55 18.54
C ALA A 249 18.62 6.59 18.00
N ASP A 250 19.51 7.33 18.66
CA ASP A 250 20.93 7.41 18.31
C ASP A 250 21.62 6.04 18.40
N ALA A 251 21.34 5.28 19.46
CA ALA A 251 21.84 3.91 19.62
C ALA A 251 21.34 2.97 18.52
N LEU A 252 20.22 3.28 17.85
CA LEU A 252 19.70 2.53 16.71
C LEU A 252 20.05 3.18 15.35
N GLY A 253 20.88 4.22 15.34
CA GLY A 253 21.26 4.94 14.11
C GLY A 253 20.10 5.69 13.45
N VAL A 254 19.10 6.09 14.22
CA VAL A 254 17.98 6.95 13.81
C VAL A 254 18.16 8.30 14.49
N THR A 255 18.24 9.37 13.70
CA THR A 255 18.42 10.73 14.23
C THR A 255 17.08 11.45 14.28
N ILE A 256 16.74 12.03 15.43
CA ILE A 256 15.49 12.79 15.60
C ILE A 256 15.73 14.26 15.20
N VAL A 257 14.98 14.74 14.20
CA VAL A 257 14.99 16.14 13.76
C VAL A 257 13.82 16.87 14.42
N PRO A 258 14.07 17.83 15.33
CA PRO A 258 12.99 18.58 15.94
C PRO A 258 12.46 19.66 15.00
N GLU A 259 11.16 19.90 15.07
CA GLU A 259 10.50 21.01 14.39
C GLU A 259 9.77 21.93 15.38
N LEU A 260 10.08 23.21 15.26
CA LEU A 260 9.36 24.32 15.88
C LEU A 260 8.75 25.13 14.73
N ASP A 261 7.47 24.92 14.44
CA ASP A 261 6.81 25.54 13.31
C ASP A 261 6.48 27.02 13.58
N LEU A 262 7.16 27.91 12.85
CA LEU A 262 7.05 29.35 12.97
C LEU A 262 7.29 30.05 11.62
N PRO A 263 6.75 31.27 11.43
CA PRO A 263 5.91 32.01 12.37
C PRO A 263 4.40 31.72 12.23
N GLY A 264 4.01 30.97 11.19
CA GLY A 264 2.69 30.33 11.09
C GLY A 264 2.48 29.29 12.18
N HIS A 265 1.30 28.67 12.23
CA HIS A 265 1.02 27.53 13.13
C HIS A 265 1.38 27.76 14.61
N SER A 266 1.32 29.02 15.07
CA SER A 266 1.94 29.46 16.32
C SER A 266 0.93 29.90 17.39
N THR A 267 -0.36 29.53 17.26
CA THR A 267 -1.41 30.00 18.18
C THR A 267 -1.12 29.75 19.65
N GLN A 268 -0.54 28.60 20.02
CA GLN A 268 -0.19 28.35 21.42
C GLN A 268 0.95 29.25 21.89
N LEU A 269 1.99 29.45 21.08
CA LEU A 269 3.07 30.37 21.43
C LEU A 269 2.54 31.80 21.66
N LYS A 270 1.65 32.27 20.77
CA LYS A 270 0.99 33.58 20.90
C LYS A 270 0.17 33.71 22.20
N ARG A 271 -0.52 32.63 22.62
CA ARG A 271 -1.35 32.62 23.84
C ARG A 271 -0.57 32.49 25.14
N SER A 272 0.66 31.97 25.11
CA SER A 272 1.47 31.75 26.30
C SER A 272 1.87 33.03 27.05
N GLY A 273 1.77 34.20 26.41
CA GLY A 273 2.31 35.46 26.94
C GLY A 273 3.84 35.52 26.94
N TYR A 274 4.52 34.55 26.33
CA TYR A 274 5.98 34.51 26.25
C TYR A 274 6.57 35.54 25.28
N LEU A 275 5.86 35.86 24.19
CA LEU A 275 6.31 36.83 23.20
C LEU A 275 6.21 38.26 23.75
N ALA A 276 7.14 39.12 23.36
CA ALA A 276 7.01 40.55 23.56
C ALA A 276 5.93 41.09 22.60
N ASP A 277 5.00 41.85 23.16
CA ASP A 277 3.92 42.48 22.42
C ASP A 277 4.42 43.77 21.73
N PRO A 278 4.32 43.89 20.39
CA PRO A 278 4.64 45.12 19.70
C PRO A 278 3.60 46.23 19.93
N THR A 279 2.34 45.90 20.29
CA THR A 279 1.24 46.85 20.52
C THR A 279 0.21 46.37 21.55
N PRO A 280 -0.05 47.10 22.66
CA PRO A 280 -0.77 46.59 23.84
C PRO A 280 -2.24 46.11 23.74
N ASP A 281 -2.88 46.02 22.56
CA ASP A 281 -4.35 45.87 22.47
C ASP A 281 -4.86 44.99 21.29
N ASP A 282 -4.00 44.27 20.54
CA ASP A 282 -4.41 43.37 19.45
C ASP A 282 -3.98 41.91 19.69
N ALA A 283 -4.73 40.95 19.13
CA ALA A 283 -4.29 39.55 19.12
C ALA A 283 -3.05 39.40 18.24
N LEU A 284 -1.96 38.83 18.78
CA LEU A 284 -0.70 38.64 18.06
C LEU A 284 -0.92 37.93 16.70
N THR A 285 -0.26 38.45 15.67
CA THR A 285 -0.24 37.90 14.32
C THR A 285 1.05 37.12 14.07
N ASP A 286 1.13 36.43 12.93
CA ASP A 286 2.36 35.73 12.52
C ASP A 286 3.49 36.74 12.22
N ALA A 287 3.16 37.95 11.76
CA ALA A 287 4.14 39.02 11.59
C ALA A 287 4.73 39.49 12.94
N ASP A 288 3.93 39.49 14.01
CA ASP A 288 4.41 39.83 15.36
C ASP A 288 5.33 38.75 15.92
N VAL A 289 5.04 37.47 15.63
CA VAL A 289 5.94 36.35 15.95
C VAL A 289 7.27 36.49 15.20
N ALA A 290 7.21 36.83 13.90
CA ALA A 290 8.38 37.05 13.05
C ALA A 290 9.17 38.33 13.39
N HIS A 291 8.59 39.24 14.19
CA HIS A 291 9.15 40.56 14.45
C HIS A 291 10.50 40.47 15.20
N PRO A 292 11.51 41.29 14.86
CA PRO A 292 12.85 41.26 15.48
C PRO A 292 12.87 41.36 17.01
N VAL A 293 11.87 42.01 17.62
CA VAL A 293 11.74 42.09 19.09
C VAL A 293 11.62 40.71 19.77
N ASN A 294 11.17 39.70 19.02
CA ASN A 294 10.92 38.35 19.49
C ASN A 294 12.02 37.35 19.14
N HIS A 295 13.03 37.73 18.35
CA HIS A 295 14.08 36.81 17.86
C HIS A 295 14.83 36.13 19.00
N GLU A 296 15.36 36.88 19.97
CA GLU A 296 16.10 36.31 21.11
C GLU A 296 15.25 35.33 21.95
N ARG A 297 13.94 35.58 22.05
CA ARG A 297 13.00 34.69 22.75
C ARG A 297 12.81 33.39 21.98
N ILE A 298 12.65 33.48 20.66
CA ILE A 298 12.53 32.32 19.79
C ILE A 298 13.84 31.51 19.77
N PHE A 299 15.00 32.18 19.70
CA PHE A 299 16.32 31.54 19.76
C PHE A 299 16.52 30.74 21.06
N ALA A 300 16.05 31.24 22.20
CA ALA A 300 16.09 30.49 23.46
C ALA A 300 15.29 29.17 23.42
N ILE A 301 14.16 29.14 22.70
CA ILE A 301 13.38 27.90 22.48
C ILE A 301 14.19 26.94 21.59
N ILE A 302 14.74 27.45 20.49
CA ILE A 302 15.56 26.68 19.54
C ILE A 302 16.77 26.05 20.24
N ASP A 303 17.48 26.80 21.07
CA ASP A 303 18.67 26.31 21.79
C ASP A 303 18.29 25.25 22.81
N ALA A 304 17.16 25.42 23.52
CA ALA A 304 16.65 24.42 24.44
C ALA A 304 16.29 23.11 23.73
N MET A 305 15.68 23.20 22.53
CA MET A 305 15.42 22.03 21.70
C MET A 305 16.72 21.40 21.19
N ASN A 306 17.64 22.17 20.63
CA ASN A 306 18.93 21.66 20.14
C ASN A 306 19.78 20.99 21.22
N ALA A 307 19.67 21.42 22.47
CA ALA A 307 20.33 20.78 23.61
C ALA A 307 19.74 19.39 23.94
N VAL A 308 18.45 19.15 23.65
CA VAL A 308 17.80 17.84 23.82
C VAL A 308 18.06 16.95 22.60
N PHE A 309 17.87 17.48 21.39
CA PHE A 309 18.06 16.77 20.13
C PHE A 309 19.51 16.96 19.62
N ALA A 310 20.46 16.60 20.48
CA ALA A 310 21.87 16.95 20.33
C ALA A 310 22.56 16.30 19.11
N SER A 311 22.11 15.11 18.71
CA SER A 311 22.65 14.36 17.57
C SER A 311 22.13 14.85 16.21
N SER A 312 21.07 15.66 16.19
CA SER A 312 20.51 16.15 14.94
C SER A 312 21.49 17.08 14.24
N PRO A 313 21.79 16.88 12.94
CA PRO A 313 22.47 17.90 12.14
C PRO A 313 21.51 19.00 11.66
N TYR A 314 20.20 18.82 11.88
CA TYR A 314 19.13 19.66 11.33
C TYR A 314 18.24 20.24 12.42
N PHE A 315 17.68 21.42 12.15
CA PHE A 315 16.56 21.99 12.90
C PHE A 315 15.51 22.48 11.93
N HIS A 316 14.27 22.01 12.06
CA HIS A 316 13.18 22.43 11.18
C HIS A 316 12.44 23.61 11.80
N ILE A 317 12.35 24.73 11.09
CA ILE A 317 11.64 25.94 11.58
C ILE A 317 10.20 26.03 11.08
N GLY A 318 9.76 25.06 10.27
CA GLY A 318 8.43 25.06 9.67
C GLY A 318 8.37 26.06 8.53
N GLY A 319 7.60 27.14 8.70
CA GLY A 319 7.57 28.29 7.78
C GLY A 319 6.54 28.19 6.66
N ASP A 320 5.66 27.19 6.73
CA ASP A 320 4.50 27.01 5.87
C ASP A 320 3.30 27.86 6.32
N GLU A 321 2.38 28.08 5.38
CA GLU A 321 1.07 28.73 5.54
C GLU A 321 1.07 30.02 6.38
N SER A 322 2.20 30.73 6.40
CA SER A 322 2.40 31.86 7.30
C SER A 322 1.75 33.14 6.79
N GLY A 323 1.00 33.81 7.67
CA GLY A 323 0.47 35.16 7.45
C GLY A 323 1.49 36.29 7.63
N ALA A 324 2.78 36.00 7.82
CA ALA A 324 3.80 37.01 8.15
C ALA A 324 4.22 37.92 6.98
N ALA A 325 3.84 37.58 5.74
CA ALA A 325 4.13 38.36 4.52
C ALA A 325 5.63 38.77 4.44
N ASP A 326 5.92 40.06 4.24
CA ASP A 326 7.28 40.59 4.07
C ASP A 326 8.21 40.34 5.28
N ALA A 327 7.66 40.02 6.47
CA ALA A 327 8.45 39.72 7.66
C ALA A 327 9.01 38.28 7.68
N LEU A 328 8.48 37.37 6.86
CA LEU A 328 8.86 35.95 6.85
C LEU A 328 10.33 35.75 6.47
N VAL A 329 10.76 36.31 5.33
CA VAL A 329 12.12 36.11 4.81
C VAL A 329 13.20 36.64 5.76
N PRO A 330 13.10 37.87 6.32
CA PRO A 330 14.04 38.35 7.34
C PRO A 330 14.07 37.47 8.59
N PHE A 331 12.93 36.95 9.04
CA PHE A 331 12.85 36.04 10.19
C PHE A 331 13.61 34.73 9.92
N LEU A 332 13.33 34.07 8.79
CA LEU A 332 14.02 32.84 8.39
C LEU A 332 15.54 33.06 8.24
N ALA A 333 15.95 34.21 7.70
CA ALA A 333 17.37 34.57 7.59
C ALA A 333 18.03 34.73 8.98
N ALA A 334 17.35 35.34 9.94
CA ALA A 334 17.84 35.50 11.30
C ALA A 334 17.96 34.14 12.02
N VAL A 335 16.95 33.27 11.89
CA VAL A 335 16.99 31.90 12.45
C VAL A 335 18.13 31.08 11.82
N ASN A 336 18.30 31.13 10.50
CA ASN A 336 19.40 30.42 9.83
C ASN A 336 20.76 30.91 10.32
N MET A 337 20.93 32.23 10.50
CA MET A 337 22.15 32.79 11.04
C MET A 337 22.41 32.26 12.46
N HIS A 338 21.41 32.34 13.35
CA HIS A 338 21.50 31.84 14.72
C HIS A 338 21.93 30.36 14.78
N LEU A 339 21.22 29.50 14.04
CA LEU A 339 21.50 28.05 14.00
C LEU A 339 22.91 27.73 13.50
N ARG A 340 23.46 28.52 12.58
CA ARG A 340 24.75 28.23 11.96
C ARG A 340 25.94 28.81 12.70
N THR A 341 25.79 30.03 13.19
CA THR A 341 26.87 30.79 13.81
C THR A 341 26.81 30.75 15.33
N HIS A 342 25.96 29.88 15.89
CA HIS A 342 25.86 29.69 17.34
C HIS A 342 27.25 29.54 17.97
N GLU A 343 27.49 30.23 19.09
CA GLU A 343 28.80 30.26 19.74
C GLU A 343 29.21 28.86 20.22
N ASP A 344 28.28 28.15 20.83
CA ASP A 344 28.42 26.72 21.12
C ASP A 344 28.24 25.88 19.84
N SER A 345 29.32 25.27 19.37
CA SER A 345 29.29 24.40 18.20
C SER A 345 28.39 23.17 18.36
N ALA A 346 28.12 22.72 19.59
CA ALA A 346 27.24 21.58 19.86
C ALA A 346 25.77 21.89 19.56
N LEU A 347 25.38 23.17 19.51
CA LEU A 347 24.03 23.63 19.18
C LEU A 347 23.88 24.06 17.72
N ARG A 348 24.95 24.01 16.93
CA ARG A 348 24.89 24.40 15.52
C ARG A 348 24.11 23.38 14.70
N ARG A 349 23.19 23.85 13.86
CA ARG A 349 22.40 23.01 12.95
C ARG A 349 22.30 23.65 11.58
N ARG A 350 21.99 22.82 10.59
CA ARG A 350 21.50 23.29 9.30
C ARG A 350 19.98 23.48 9.37
N MET A 351 19.49 24.65 8.97
CA MET A 351 18.06 24.93 8.97
C MET A 351 17.33 24.15 7.87
N VAL A 352 16.17 23.58 8.22
CA VAL A 352 15.21 23.00 7.30
C VAL A 352 13.92 23.82 7.36
N VAL A 353 13.27 24.03 6.22
CA VAL A 353 12.05 24.83 6.08
C VAL A 353 11.12 24.18 5.05
N TRP A 354 9.81 24.28 5.25
CA TRP A 354 8.84 23.90 4.24
C TRP A 354 8.89 24.85 3.04
N GLU A 355 8.42 24.41 1.88
CA GLU A 355 8.33 25.20 0.65
C GLU A 355 7.53 26.52 0.77
N GLY A 356 6.68 26.69 1.78
CA GLY A 356 5.65 27.75 1.90
C GLY A 356 6.12 29.22 2.00
N PHE A 357 7.40 29.53 1.82
CA PHE A 357 7.93 30.91 1.84
C PHE A 357 7.74 31.66 0.51
N HIS A 358 6.49 31.88 0.09
CA HIS A 358 6.15 32.47 -1.22
C HIS A 358 6.97 33.73 -1.58
N GLY A 359 7.53 33.77 -2.80
CA GLY A 359 8.18 34.95 -3.35
C GLY A 359 9.54 35.30 -2.75
N ALA A 360 10.22 34.37 -2.05
CA ALA A 360 11.54 34.62 -1.50
C ALA A 360 12.49 35.21 -2.57
N PRO A 361 12.97 36.45 -2.38
CA PRO A 361 13.98 37.03 -3.24
C PRO A 361 15.32 36.30 -3.06
N ALA A 362 16.24 36.52 -4.00
CA ALA A 362 17.63 36.05 -4.04
C ALA A 362 18.54 36.39 -2.81
N ALA A 363 17.95 36.73 -1.65
CA ALA A 363 18.61 37.14 -0.42
C ALA A 363 18.63 36.04 0.68
N LEU A 364 17.82 34.97 0.59
CA LEU A 364 18.11 33.76 1.36
C LEU A 364 19.29 33.05 0.67
N PRO A 365 20.43 32.79 1.35
CA PRO A 365 21.59 32.21 0.69
C PRO A 365 21.28 30.81 0.15
N ALA A 366 21.05 30.72 -1.16
CA ALA A 366 20.79 29.45 -1.84
C ALA A 366 22.08 28.68 -2.15
N THR A 367 23.27 29.27 -1.97
CA THR A 367 24.56 28.63 -2.28
C THR A 367 25.63 28.85 -1.20
N GLY A 368 26.49 27.84 -0.97
CA GLY A 368 27.61 27.89 -0.04
C GLY A 368 27.41 27.05 1.22
N ASP A 369 28.28 27.20 2.21
CA ASP A 369 28.09 26.52 3.49
C ASP A 369 26.80 27.01 4.17
N ASP A 370 26.32 28.25 3.90
CA ASP A 370 25.14 28.93 4.49
C ASP A 370 23.75 28.44 4.06
N ARG A 371 23.69 27.27 3.43
CA ARG A 371 22.49 26.71 2.80
C ARG A 371 21.41 26.23 3.77
N ILE A 372 20.19 26.65 3.49
CA ILE A 372 18.97 26.02 4.01
C ILE A 372 18.65 24.74 3.22
N LEU A 373 17.93 23.80 3.83
CA LEU A 373 17.34 22.65 3.16
C LEU A 373 15.83 22.88 3.04
N VAL A 374 15.28 22.69 1.84
CA VAL A 374 13.84 22.92 1.60
C VAL A 374 13.11 21.59 1.50
N SER A 375 12.08 21.40 2.31
CA SER A 375 11.15 20.27 2.20
C SER A 375 9.98 20.66 1.30
N ALA A 376 9.96 20.11 0.08
CA ALA A 376 8.97 20.44 -0.95
C ALA A 376 7.77 19.48 -0.91
N TRP A 377 6.60 19.99 -0.54
CA TRP A 377 5.42 19.17 -0.22
C TRP A 377 4.22 19.43 -1.14
N GLU A 378 3.84 20.68 -1.36
CA GLU A 378 2.67 21.01 -2.18
C GLU A 378 3.04 21.18 -3.67
N SER A 379 4.31 21.51 -3.94
CA SER A 379 4.80 21.92 -5.26
C SER A 379 4.06 23.12 -5.85
N ALA A 380 3.36 23.89 -5.01
CA ALA A 380 2.46 24.97 -5.42
C ALA A 380 2.86 26.38 -4.97
N TYR A 381 3.56 26.51 -3.85
CA TYR A 381 4.01 27.82 -3.35
C TYR A 381 5.32 28.26 -3.99
N ASN A 382 6.28 27.33 -4.10
CA ASN A 382 7.58 27.52 -4.74
C ASN A 382 7.90 26.24 -5.52
N PRO A 383 7.60 26.20 -6.83
CA PRO A 383 7.64 24.95 -7.55
C PRO A 383 9.05 24.35 -7.54
N PRO A 384 9.19 23.01 -7.51
CA PRO A 384 10.48 22.35 -7.35
C PRO A 384 11.56 22.82 -8.33
N TRP A 385 11.22 23.09 -9.60
CA TRP A 385 12.19 23.61 -10.57
C TRP A 385 12.75 24.99 -10.21
N ALA A 386 11.94 25.89 -9.66
CA ALA A 386 12.41 27.21 -9.24
C ALA A 386 13.36 27.12 -8.06
N LEU A 387 13.09 26.21 -7.11
CA LEU A 387 14.00 25.93 -5.99
C LEU A 387 15.35 25.39 -6.49
N LEU A 388 15.31 24.43 -7.42
CA LEU A 388 16.52 23.82 -7.99
C LEU A 388 17.31 24.78 -8.91
N ASP A 389 16.64 25.69 -9.60
CA ASP A 389 17.27 26.74 -10.41
C ASP A 389 17.90 27.83 -9.54
N ALA A 390 17.30 28.11 -8.37
CA ALA A 390 17.88 29.00 -7.37
C ALA A 390 19.08 28.39 -6.63
N GLY A 391 19.30 27.08 -6.73
CA GLY A 391 20.44 26.36 -6.16
C GLY A 391 20.17 25.71 -4.80
N TYR A 392 18.90 25.63 -4.38
CA TYR A 392 18.54 24.95 -3.14
C TYR A 392 18.73 23.45 -3.24
N GLU A 393 19.17 22.86 -2.14
CA GLU A 393 18.99 21.43 -1.91
C GLU A 393 17.58 21.18 -1.39
N VAL A 394 16.95 20.12 -1.88
CA VAL A 394 15.53 19.82 -1.66
C VAL A 394 15.34 18.41 -1.14
N VAL A 395 14.43 18.24 -0.19
CA VAL A 395 13.83 16.95 0.17
C VAL A 395 12.47 16.86 -0.49
N ASN A 396 12.24 15.79 -1.25
CA ASN A 396 10.95 15.59 -1.89
C ASN A 396 9.96 14.98 -0.88
N ALA A 397 8.99 15.78 -0.46
CA ALA A 397 7.93 15.42 0.49
C ALA A 397 6.55 15.53 -0.16
N SER A 398 6.49 15.27 -1.49
CA SER A 398 5.32 15.51 -2.34
C SER A 398 4.02 14.97 -1.76
N TRP A 399 2.95 15.77 -1.89
CA TRP A 399 1.60 15.41 -1.42
C TRP A 399 1.18 14.01 -1.87
N LYS A 400 1.49 13.67 -3.13
CA LYS A 400 1.41 12.31 -3.65
C LYS A 400 2.81 11.74 -3.88
N PRO A 401 3.12 10.49 -3.46
CA PRO A 401 2.37 9.63 -2.54
C PRO A 401 2.87 9.74 -1.08
N LEU A 402 3.55 10.82 -0.69
CA LEU A 402 4.28 10.88 0.58
C LEU A 402 3.52 11.56 1.72
N TYR A 403 2.31 12.07 1.48
CA TYR A 403 1.55 12.82 2.49
C TYR A 403 0.36 12.01 3.00
N VAL A 404 0.47 11.50 4.23
CA VAL A 404 -0.50 10.62 4.89
C VAL A 404 -1.18 11.36 6.03
N VAL A 405 -2.49 11.55 5.93
CA VAL A 405 -3.28 12.35 6.89
C VAL A 405 -4.26 11.46 7.66
N GLY A 406 -4.33 11.66 8.98
CA GLY A 406 -5.26 10.96 9.83
C GLY A 406 -6.72 11.33 9.54
N SER A 407 -7.63 10.38 9.72
CA SER A 407 -9.07 10.64 9.60
C SER A 407 -9.58 11.35 10.86
N GLY A 408 -10.25 12.50 10.70
CA GLY A 408 -10.94 13.20 11.81
C GLY A 408 -10.45 14.61 12.13
N ALA A 409 -9.71 15.27 11.22
CA ALA A 409 -9.44 16.71 11.28
C ALA A 409 -10.76 17.49 11.47
N PRO A 410 -10.95 18.24 12.57
CA PRO A 410 -12.18 19.00 12.80
C PRO A 410 -12.45 20.05 11.70
N ARG A 411 -11.42 20.47 10.95
CA ARG A 411 -11.55 21.44 9.86
C ARG A 411 -11.98 20.83 8.52
N TYR A 412 -11.71 19.54 8.26
CA TYR A 412 -12.01 18.94 6.95
C TYR A 412 -12.58 17.51 7.04
N PRO A 413 -13.81 17.35 7.57
CA PRO A 413 -14.48 16.05 7.70
C PRO A 413 -14.79 15.34 6.36
N HIS A 414 -14.62 16.02 5.23
CA HIS A 414 -14.92 15.54 3.88
C HIS A 414 -13.75 14.84 3.17
N ILE A 415 -12.52 14.92 3.69
CA ILE A 415 -11.34 14.31 3.05
C ILE A 415 -10.99 12.92 3.60
N GLY A 416 -11.70 12.41 4.62
CA GLY A 416 -11.55 11.03 5.12
C GLY A 416 -10.17 10.62 5.67
N GLY A 417 -9.19 11.54 5.68
CA GLY A 417 -7.77 11.21 5.79
C GLY A 417 -7.24 10.63 4.48
N ARG A 418 -6.25 11.28 3.84
CA ARG A 418 -5.63 10.76 2.61
C ARG A 418 -4.52 9.80 2.97
N ARG A 419 -4.54 8.59 2.39
CA ARG A 419 -3.49 7.59 2.58
C ARG A 419 -3.11 7.01 1.22
N TRP A 420 -1.82 6.90 0.96
CA TRP A 420 -1.29 6.28 -0.24
C TRP A 420 -0.95 4.82 0.02
N SER A 421 -1.12 3.96 -0.98
CA SER A 421 -0.74 2.56 -0.85
C SER A 421 0.79 2.41 -0.80
N ALA A 422 1.27 1.31 -0.21
CA ALA A 422 2.71 1.00 -0.24
C ALA A 422 3.24 0.85 -1.67
N ARG A 423 2.38 0.38 -2.60
CA ARG A 423 2.68 0.28 -4.04
C ARG A 423 2.91 1.64 -4.68
N GLU A 424 2.05 2.62 -4.40
CA GLU A 424 2.25 3.98 -4.89
C GLU A 424 3.57 4.58 -4.37
N ILE A 425 3.86 4.41 -3.08
CA ILE A 425 5.11 4.88 -2.46
C ILE A 425 6.34 4.20 -3.07
N HIS A 426 6.30 2.87 -3.28
CA HIS A 426 7.40 2.13 -3.89
C HIS A 426 7.62 2.54 -5.36
N SER A 427 6.55 2.82 -6.10
CA SER A 427 6.63 3.25 -7.50
C SER A 427 7.16 4.68 -7.69
N TRP A 428 7.11 5.51 -6.65
CA TRP A 428 7.56 6.91 -6.68
C TRP A 428 9.09 7.03 -6.77
N SER A 429 9.61 8.16 -7.25
CA SER A 429 11.04 8.45 -7.32
C SER A 429 11.35 9.80 -6.70
N LYS A 430 12.44 9.92 -5.92
CA LYS A 430 12.89 11.23 -5.41
C LYS A 430 13.05 12.28 -6.53
N ASN A 431 13.44 11.83 -7.72
CA ASN A 431 13.68 12.67 -8.88
C ASN A 431 12.41 12.91 -9.72
N ALA A 432 11.22 12.65 -9.19
CA ALA A 432 9.94 12.92 -9.82
C ALA A 432 8.99 13.55 -8.78
N PHE A 433 8.58 14.78 -9.02
CA PHE A 433 7.60 15.48 -8.18
C PHE A 433 6.22 15.22 -8.75
N TRP A 434 5.33 14.62 -7.97
CA TRP A 434 4.00 14.29 -8.44
C TRP A 434 3.02 15.38 -8.02
N HIS A 435 2.30 15.94 -8.98
CA HIS A 435 1.19 16.83 -8.77
C HIS A 435 0.01 16.09 -8.15
N TRP A 436 -0.58 16.75 -7.15
CA TRP A 436 -1.65 16.14 -6.38
C TRP A 436 -3.03 16.20 -7.05
N GLN A 437 -3.22 17.15 -7.99
CA GLN A 437 -4.39 17.31 -8.86
C GLN A 437 -3.97 17.42 -10.33
N PRO A 438 -3.98 16.30 -11.08
CA PRO A 438 -3.81 16.35 -12.53
C PRO A 438 -4.85 17.26 -13.18
N GLY A 439 -4.43 18.16 -14.08
CA GLY A 439 -5.32 19.08 -14.80
C GLY A 439 -5.73 20.36 -14.06
N THR A 440 -5.47 20.47 -12.75
CA THR A 440 -5.57 21.76 -12.05
C THR A 440 -4.24 22.50 -12.18
N PRO A 441 -4.23 23.75 -12.66
CA PRO A 441 -3.03 24.56 -12.62
C PRO A 441 -2.58 24.71 -11.16
N VAL A 442 -1.39 24.22 -10.87
CA VAL A 442 -0.60 24.87 -9.83
C VAL A 442 -0.50 26.33 -10.24
N PHE A 443 -0.89 27.26 -9.36
CA PHE A 443 -0.98 28.69 -9.66
C PHE A 443 0.22 29.14 -10.51
N GLU A 444 -0.06 29.49 -11.78
CA GLU A 444 0.89 29.65 -12.89
C GLU A 444 1.20 28.37 -13.70
N ASP A 445 0.23 27.96 -14.53
CA ASP A 445 0.53 27.38 -15.84
C ASP A 445 1.49 28.33 -16.58
N ARG A 446 2.80 28.05 -16.48
CA ARG A 446 3.86 28.13 -17.51
C ARG A 446 5.26 28.18 -16.89
N GLY A 447 5.78 27.02 -16.47
CA GLY A 447 7.22 26.80 -16.60
C GLY A 447 7.55 26.56 -18.09
N PRO A 448 8.54 27.21 -18.71
CA PRO A 448 8.82 27.10 -20.16
C PRO A 448 9.27 25.71 -20.67
N ASN A 449 9.29 24.67 -19.82
CA ASN A 449 9.97 23.40 -20.06
C ASN A 449 9.12 22.14 -19.83
N ASP A 450 7.80 22.23 -19.60
CA ASP A 450 6.98 21.03 -19.38
C ASP A 450 6.20 20.60 -20.64
N PRO A 451 6.58 19.49 -21.30
CA PRO A 451 5.87 18.93 -22.45
C PRO A 451 4.70 18.00 -22.07
N ASP A 452 4.58 17.55 -20.81
CA ASP A 452 3.73 16.41 -20.41
C ASP A 452 2.51 16.87 -19.60
N ARG A 453 1.61 17.60 -20.27
CA ARG A 453 0.40 18.23 -19.71
C ARG A 453 -0.69 17.28 -19.15
N GLY A 454 -0.46 15.96 -19.10
CA GLY A 454 -1.53 14.97 -18.95
C GLY A 454 -1.52 14.15 -17.66
N ASP A 455 -0.37 13.93 -17.03
CA ASP A 455 -0.21 12.93 -15.97
C ASP A 455 0.02 13.51 -14.56
N GLY A 456 0.42 14.77 -14.48
CA GLY A 456 0.75 15.42 -13.22
C GLY A 456 2.05 14.90 -12.59
N VAL A 457 3.10 14.62 -13.37
CA VAL A 457 4.43 14.28 -12.83
C VAL A 457 5.53 15.11 -13.48
N TRP A 458 6.30 15.85 -12.67
CA TRP A 458 7.46 16.60 -13.15
C TRP A 458 8.79 15.86 -12.88
N PRO A 459 9.52 15.42 -13.91
CA PRO A 459 10.82 14.77 -13.75
C PRO A 459 11.95 15.78 -13.56
N VAL A 460 12.82 15.55 -12.57
CA VAL A 460 13.98 16.39 -12.29
C VAL A 460 15.05 16.22 -13.38
N PRO A 461 15.52 17.32 -14.01
CA PRO A 461 16.60 17.28 -15.01
C PRO A 461 17.86 16.60 -14.48
N ALA A 462 18.52 15.80 -15.31
CA ALA A 462 19.69 15.02 -14.91
C ALA A 462 20.80 15.86 -14.26
N SER A 463 21.00 17.11 -14.71
CA SER A 463 21.98 18.06 -14.17
C SER A 463 21.66 18.58 -12.76
N GLN A 464 20.44 18.39 -12.26
CA GLN A 464 19.99 18.90 -10.97
C GLN A 464 19.61 17.79 -9.97
N ARG A 465 19.68 16.49 -10.36
CA ARG A 465 19.24 15.37 -9.51
C ARG A 465 20.01 15.24 -8.19
N ASP A 466 21.24 15.72 -8.13
CA ASP A 466 22.07 15.70 -6.92
C ASP A 466 21.62 16.75 -5.89
N GLN A 467 20.89 17.78 -6.30
CA GLN A 467 20.29 18.76 -5.39
C GLN A 467 19.08 18.18 -4.64
N VAL A 468 18.44 17.12 -5.18
CA VAL A 468 17.35 16.43 -4.47
C VAL A 468 17.94 15.34 -3.59
N LEU A 469 18.04 15.59 -2.29
CA LEU A 469 18.79 14.74 -1.36
C LEU A 469 18.08 13.42 -1.02
N GLY A 470 16.76 13.34 -1.24
CA GLY A 470 15.98 12.15 -0.95
C GLY A 470 14.50 12.45 -0.75
N GLY A 471 13.86 11.73 0.16
CA GLY A 471 12.42 11.81 0.37
C GLY A 471 12.00 11.77 1.83
N GLN A 472 10.80 12.28 2.09
CA GLN A 472 10.19 12.30 3.42
C GLN A 472 8.72 11.87 3.37
N LEU A 473 8.38 10.80 4.08
CA LEU A 473 7.00 10.34 4.28
C LEU A 473 6.39 11.03 5.50
N LEU A 474 5.22 11.62 5.34
CA LEU A 474 4.63 12.55 6.31
C LEU A 474 3.38 11.93 6.95
N PHE A 475 3.38 11.79 8.27
CA PHE A 475 2.21 11.38 9.05
C PHE A 475 1.65 12.57 9.82
N TRP A 476 0.69 13.25 9.20
CA TRP A 476 -0.02 14.40 9.79
C TRP A 476 -1.32 13.96 10.45
N GLU A 477 -1.65 14.58 11.58
CA GLU A 477 -2.93 14.37 12.30
C GLU A 477 -3.28 12.89 12.60
N GLN A 478 -2.29 11.99 12.57
CA GLN A 478 -2.51 10.59 12.89
C GLN A 478 -2.84 10.47 14.37
N LYS A 479 -3.80 9.60 14.68
CA LYS A 479 -4.02 9.21 16.07
C LYS A 479 -2.92 8.23 16.46
N GLU A 480 -2.58 8.19 17.75
CA GLU A 480 -1.56 7.28 18.28
C GLU A 480 -1.76 5.82 17.83
N HIS A 481 -3.02 5.35 17.80
CA HIS A 481 -3.34 3.97 17.40
C HIS A 481 -3.26 3.70 15.91
N THR A 482 -3.23 4.72 15.06
CA THR A 482 -3.14 4.55 13.61
C THR A 482 -1.76 4.80 13.07
N VAL A 483 -0.91 5.60 13.74
CA VAL A 483 0.38 5.99 13.18
C VAL A 483 1.31 4.80 12.94
N LEU A 484 1.47 3.90 13.92
CA LEU A 484 2.37 2.75 13.78
C LEU A 484 1.83 1.76 12.75
N ARG A 485 0.51 1.53 12.75
CA ARG A 485 -0.18 0.72 11.75
C ARG A 485 0.05 1.26 10.34
N ASP A 486 -0.22 2.54 10.14
CA ASP A 486 -0.14 3.15 8.81
C ASP A 486 1.33 3.23 8.34
N ALA A 487 2.28 3.37 9.28
CA ALA A 487 3.72 3.30 9.02
C ALA A 487 4.20 1.91 8.62
N TRP A 488 3.60 0.85 9.15
CA TRP A 488 4.06 -0.54 9.01
C TRP A 488 4.26 -0.99 7.55
N GLU A 489 3.29 -0.68 6.68
CA GLU A 489 3.37 -1.03 5.25
C GLU A 489 4.14 0.01 4.41
N ARG A 490 4.17 1.27 4.86
CA ARG A 490 4.62 2.42 4.05
C ARG A 490 6.08 2.77 4.25
N VAL A 491 6.58 2.65 5.47
CA VAL A 491 7.97 2.89 5.81
C VAL A 491 8.91 1.93 5.06
N PRO A 492 8.64 0.61 5.01
CA PRO A 492 9.49 -0.33 4.29
C PRO A 492 9.50 -0.06 2.77
N ALA A 493 8.37 0.35 2.20
CA ALA A 493 8.26 0.71 0.79
C ALA A 493 9.09 1.96 0.45
N LEU A 494 8.95 3.02 1.27
CA LEU A 494 9.76 4.23 1.16
C LEU A 494 11.26 3.90 1.30
N ALA A 495 11.59 3.11 2.31
CA ALA A 495 12.95 2.72 2.63
C ALA A 495 13.59 1.94 1.48
N ASP A 496 12.91 0.91 0.95
CA ASP A 496 13.40 0.13 -0.18
C ASP A 496 13.65 1.06 -1.37
N ARG A 497 12.71 1.94 -1.68
CA ARG A 497 12.82 2.84 -2.83
C ARG A 497 13.95 3.86 -2.72
N LEU A 498 14.13 4.47 -1.55
CA LEU A 498 15.18 5.45 -1.30
C LEU A 498 16.57 4.82 -1.08
N TRP A 499 16.64 3.56 -0.66
CA TRP A 499 17.89 2.83 -0.50
C TRP A 499 18.38 2.23 -1.81
N THR A 500 17.49 1.64 -2.60
CA THR A 500 17.83 1.02 -3.89
C THR A 500 18.01 2.06 -5.00
N GLY A 501 17.26 3.16 -4.95
CA GLY A 501 17.31 4.20 -5.98
C GLY A 501 16.80 3.66 -7.32
N ASP A 502 17.38 4.11 -8.43
CA ASP A 502 16.93 3.69 -9.77
C ASP A 502 17.44 2.30 -10.21
N ARG A 503 18.03 1.52 -9.29
CA ARG A 503 18.41 0.12 -9.56
C ARG A 503 17.18 -0.74 -9.88
N PRO A 504 17.32 -1.84 -10.65
CA PRO A 504 16.20 -2.72 -10.98
C PRO A 504 15.41 -3.20 -9.76
N GLU A 505 16.08 -3.53 -8.65
CA GLU A 505 15.41 -4.01 -7.44
C GLU A 505 14.48 -2.96 -6.81
N GLY A 506 14.79 -1.68 -7.01
CA GLY A 506 13.98 -0.54 -6.54
C GLY A 506 12.77 -0.22 -7.39
N ARG A 507 12.62 -0.88 -8.55
CA ARG A 507 11.46 -0.76 -9.44
C ARG A 507 10.65 -2.05 -9.52
N ASP A 508 11.11 -3.11 -8.84
CA ASP A 508 10.48 -4.41 -8.82
C ASP A 508 9.55 -4.52 -7.62
N TRP A 509 8.28 -4.16 -7.83
CA TRP A 509 7.23 -4.25 -6.81
C TRP A 509 7.02 -5.70 -6.31
N VAL A 510 7.06 -6.69 -7.21
CA VAL A 510 6.80 -8.10 -6.86
C VAL A 510 7.98 -8.68 -6.08
N GLY A 511 9.21 -8.35 -6.46
CA GLY A 511 10.40 -8.68 -5.68
C GLY A 511 10.41 -8.00 -4.33
N TYR A 512 10.02 -6.72 -4.25
CA TYR A 512 9.86 -6.02 -2.98
C TYR A 512 8.85 -6.71 -2.07
N LEU A 513 7.64 -7.04 -2.59
CA LEU A 513 6.58 -7.64 -1.80
C LEU A 513 7.01 -8.99 -1.20
N ARG A 514 7.64 -9.87 -2.01
CA ARG A 514 8.20 -11.14 -1.52
C ARG A 514 9.25 -10.96 -0.42
N ARG A 515 10.13 -9.95 -0.55
CA ARG A 515 11.12 -9.63 0.50
C ARG A 515 10.42 -9.07 1.74
N PHE A 516 9.44 -8.20 1.55
CA PHE A 516 8.68 -7.58 2.64
C PHE A 516 7.95 -8.63 3.47
N GLU A 517 7.20 -9.55 2.86
CA GLU A 517 6.53 -10.65 3.57
C GLU A 517 7.52 -11.53 4.35
N ALA A 518 8.66 -11.88 3.73
CA ALA A 518 9.71 -12.64 4.38
C ALA A 518 10.31 -11.89 5.59
N VAL A 519 10.59 -10.59 5.45
CA VAL A 519 11.10 -9.76 6.54
C VAL A 519 10.05 -9.56 7.64
N GLU A 520 8.80 -9.27 7.28
CA GLU A 520 7.70 -9.06 8.22
C GLU A 520 7.53 -10.28 9.13
N SER A 521 7.53 -11.49 8.57
CA SER A 521 7.43 -12.74 9.32
C SER A 521 8.55 -12.94 10.36
N ARG A 522 9.67 -12.24 10.19
CA ARG A 522 10.86 -12.35 11.07
C ARG A 522 10.94 -11.25 12.10
N VAL A 523 10.61 -10.00 11.73
CA VAL A 523 10.91 -8.82 12.58
C VAL A 523 9.68 -8.17 13.19
N ARG A 524 8.46 -8.55 12.79
CA ARG A 524 7.24 -7.92 13.30
C ARG A 524 7.08 -8.04 14.81
N ASP A 525 7.39 -9.21 15.35
CA ASP A 525 7.30 -9.48 16.78
C ASP A 525 8.28 -8.65 17.62
N LEU A 526 9.34 -8.10 17.01
CA LEU A 526 10.29 -7.22 17.71
C LEU A 526 9.66 -5.89 18.11
N VAL A 527 8.83 -5.35 17.24
CA VAL A 527 8.16 -4.06 17.46
C VAL A 527 6.79 -4.28 18.10
N GLN A 528 5.99 -5.24 17.64
CA GLN A 528 4.64 -5.49 18.16
C GLN A 528 4.44 -6.99 18.49
N PRO A 529 4.71 -7.42 19.73
CA PRO A 529 4.68 -8.84 20.11
C PRO A 529 3.27 -9.40 20.34
N VAL A 530 2.27 -8.54 20.56
CA VAL A 530 0.86 -8.96 20.71
C VAL A 530 0.15 -8.83 19.38
N HIS A 531 -0.42 -9.93 18.90
CA HIS A 531 -1.19 -10.02 17.67
C HIS A 531 -2.66 -10.26 17.98
N ALA A 532 -3.53 -9.76 17.12
CA ALA A 532 -4.97 -10.04 17.17
C ALA A 532 -5.37 -10.89 15.96
N ARG A 533 -6.35 -11.78 16.16
CA ARG A 533 -7.03 -12.51 15.08
C ARG A 533 -8.52 -12.45 15.27
N ILE A 534 -9.27 -12.21 14.20
CA ILE A 534 -10.71 -12.39 14.22
C ILE A 534 -11.03 -13.88 14.15
N ALA A 535 -11.65 -14.41 15.20
CA ALA A 535 -11.96 -15.82 15.31
C ALA A 535 -12.86 -16.29 14.15
N GLY A 536 -12.53 -17.45 13.58
CA GLY A 536 -13.25 -18.05 12.45
C GLY A 536 -12.82 -17.58 11.06
N VAL A 537 -12.19 -16.40 10.94
CA VAL A 537 -11.72 -15.86 9.65
C VAL A 537 -10.19 -15.78 9.59
N GLY A 538 -9.53 -15.59 10.74
CA GLY A 538 -8.07 -15.63 10.85
C GLY A 538 -7.33 -14.39 10.39
N VAL A 539 -8.06 -13.32 10.07
CA VAL A 539 -7.54 -12.00 9.70
C VAL A 539 -7.00 -11.27 10.92
N ASP A 540 -5.87 -10.58 10.76
CA ASP A 540 -5.36 -9.65 11.75
C ASP A 540 -6.02 -8.27 11.58
N PRO A 541 -6.86 -7.83 12.53
CA PRO A 541 -7.57 -6.58 12.40
C PRO A 541 -6.68 -5.34 12.53
N THR A 542 -5.45 -5.48 13.05
CA THR A 542 -4.55 -4.36 13.29
C THR A 542 -3.73 -3.96 12.10
N HIS A 543 -3.37 -4.92 11.24
CA HIS A 543 -2.70 -4.67 9.96
C HIS A 543 -3.43 -5.44 8.86
N PRO A 544 -4.67 -5.02 8.49
CA PRO A 544 -5.40 -5.71 7.45
C PRO A 544 -4.63 -5.60 6.12
N THR A 545 -4.74 -6.56 5.23
CA THR A 545 -4.34 -6.40 3.83
C THR A 545 -5.47 -5.73 3.04
N ALA A 546 -5.27 -5.44 1.75
CA ALA A 546 -6.32 -4.89 0.90
C ALA A 546 -7.49 -5.88 0.70
N ASP A 547 -7.23 -7.17 0.91
CA ASP A 547 -8.17 -8.28 0.64
C ASP A 547 -8.92 -8.76 1.90
N ASP A 548 -8.57 -8.21 3.06
CA ASP A 548 -9.12 -8.59 4.36
C ASP A 548 -10.54 -8.01 4.59
N VAL A 549 -11.55 -8.59 3.91
CA VAL A 549 -12.97 -8.33 4.18
C VAL A 549 -13.52 -9.35 5.16
N VAL A 550 -13.83 -8.91 6.39
CA VAL A 550 -14.24 -9.82 7.47
C VAL A 550 -15.75 -9.73 7.76
N TRP A 551 -16.49 -10.78 7.40
CA TRP A 551 -17.90 -10.93 7.72
C TRP A 551 -18.09 -11.67 9.06
N THR A 552 -18.82 -11.09 10.02
CA THR A 552 -19.17 -11.78 11.29
C THR A 552 -20.67 -11.68 11.58
N GLU A 553 -21.30 -12.79 11.99
CA GLU A 553 -22.77 -12.88 12.09
C GLU A 553 -23.38 -12.07 13.25
N ASP A 554 -22.76 -12.01 14.44
CA ASP A 554 -23.37 -11.37 15.62
C ASP A 554 -22.48 -10.35 16.37
N PHE A 555 -21.19 -10.64 16.60
CA PHE A 555 -20.20 -9.69 17.16
C PHE A 555 -18.79 -10.04 16.68
N VAL A 556 -17.88 -9.06 16.60
CA VAL A 556 -16.45 -9.36 16.39
C VAL A 556 -15.92 -10.11 17.60
N ARG A 557 -15.36 -11.29 17.36
CA ARG A 557 -14.65 -12.09 18.35
C ARG A 557 -13.16 -12.04 18.06
N VAL A 558 -12.40 -11.49 19.01
CA VAL A 558 -10.97 -11.25 18.87
C VAL A 558 -10.20 -12.21 19.76
N GLU A 559 -9.31 -12.96 19.15
CA GLU A 559 -8.32 -13.80 19.83
C GLU A 559 -6.98 -13.05 19.85
N LEU A 560 -6.35 -13.01 21.02
CA LEU A 560 -5.01 -12.43 21.18
C LEU A 560 -3.98 -13.54 21.31
N GLU A 561 -2.83 -13.32 20.70
CA GLU A 561 -1.67 -14.20 20.75
C GLU A 561 -0.43 -13.36 21.03
N ALA A 562 0.42 -13.80 21.95
CA ALA A 562 1.76 -13.25 22.12
C ALA A 562 2.72 -14.09 21.30
N ARG A 563 3.61 -13.43 20.55
CA ARG A 563 4.67 -14.06 19.77
C ARG A 563 6.03 -13.51 20.17
N GLY A 564 7.08 -14.20 19.73
CA GLY A 564 8.44 -13.91 20.14
C GLY A 564 8.81 -14.52 21.49
N VAL A 565 10.02 -14.20 21.95
CA VAL A 565 10.66 -14.85 23.11
C VAL A 565 9.94 -14.53 24.41
N ASP A 566 9.45 -13.30 24.56
CA ASP A 566 8.76 -12.84 25.76
C ASP A 566 7.35 -13.45 25.92
N ALA A 567 6.85 -14.15 24.90
CA ALA A 567 5.56 -14.84 24.98
C ALA A 567 5.60 -15.99 26.02
N ASP A 568 6.73 -16.69 26.13
CA ASP A 568 6.94 -17.81 27.05
C ASP A 568 7.35 -17.27 28.44
N GLY A 569 6.39 -16.69 29.16
CA GLY A 569 6.58 -16.14 30.51
C GLY A 569 5.88 -14.79 30.71
N GLY A 570 5.59 -14.10 29.62
CA GLY A 570 4.80 -12.87 29.64
C GLY A 570 3.30 -13.10 29.80
N THR A 571 2.60 -12.07 30.24
CA THR A 571 1.15 -12.05 30.37
C THR A 571 0.55 -10.95 29.51
N ILE A 572 -0.35 -11.31 28.59
CA ILE A 572 -1.13 -10.32 27.85
C ILE A 572 -2.13 -9.66 28.80
N ARG A 573 -2.02 -8.33 28.93
CA ARG A 573 -2.97 -7.47 29.66
C ARG A 573 -3.77 -6.65 28.66
N TYR A 574 -5.05 -6.42 28.94
CA TYR A 574 -5.90 -5.67 28.03
C TYR A 574 -6.93 -4.78 28.75
N THR A 575 -7.46 -3.80 28.02
CA THR A 575 -8.56 -2.94 28.41
C THR A 575 -9.55 -2.79 27.25
N LEU A 576 -10.81 -2.48 27.57
CA LEU A 576 -11.90 -2.33 26.60
C LEU A 576 -12.53 -0.93 26.61
N ASP A 577 -12.11 -0.07 27.54
CA ASP A 577 -12.59 1.31 27.70
C ASP A 577 -11.69 2.34 26.98
N GLY A 578 -10.54 1.88 26.47
CA GLY A 578 -9.52 2.71 25.80
C GLY A 578 -8.44 3.27 26.70
N SER A 579 -8.45 2.96 28.00
CA SER A 579 -7.30 3.23 28.88
C SER A 579 -6.09 2.38 28.49
N ARG A 580 -4.87 2.89 28.68
CA ARG A 580 -3.64 2.12 28.40
C ARG A 580 -3.56 0.93 29.37
N PRO A 581 -3.31 -0.31 28.90
CA PRO A 581 -3.11 -1.45 29.77
C PRO A 581 -1.93 -1.24 30.73
N THR A 582 -2.07 -1.75 31.94
CA THR A 582 -1.05 -1.79 32.98
C THR A 582 -0.82 -3.24 33.43
N SER A 583 0.24 -3.50 34.19
CA SER A 583 0.50 -4.81 34.80
C SER A 583 -0.66 -5.31 35.67
N THR A 584 -1.50 -4.41 36.20
CA THR A 584 -2.68 -4.74 37.01
C THR A 584 -3.98 -4.84 36.19
N SER A 585 -3.95 -4.58 34.88
CA SER A 585 -5.12 -4.66 34.01
C SER A 585 -5.60 -6.11 33.82
N ALA A 586 -6.75 -6.29 33.18
CA ALA A 586 -7.33 -7.62 32.98
C ALA A 586 -6.36 -8.52 32.20
N GLN A 587 -6.14 -9.73 32.69
CA GLN A 587 -5.34 -10.74 31.99
C GLN A 587 -6.19 -11.42 30.91
N TYR A 588 -5.66 -11.49 29.68
CA TYR A 588 -6.28 -12.23 28.60
C TYR A 588 -6.24 -13.74 28.88
N ARG A 589 -7.40 -14.41 28.77
CA ARG A 589 -7.56 -15.86 29.03
C ARG A 589 -8.36 -16.59 27.97
N SER A 590 -9.19 -15.86 27.23
CA SER A 590 -10.06 -16.37 26.18
C SER A 590 -10.47 -15.23 25.27
N ALA A 591 -10.97 -15.58 24.08
CA ALA A 591 -11.41 -14.62 23.08
C ALA A 591 -12.35 -13.54 23.66
N ILE A 592 -12.12 -12.30 23.21
CA ILE A 592 -12.87 -11.11 23.58
C ILE A 592 -14.02 -10.94 22.58
N VAL A 593 -15.25 -10.78 23.07
CA VAL A 593 -16.45 -10.69 22.22
C VAL A 593 -17.06 -9.31 22.33
N GLY A 594 -17.34 -8.67 21.19
CA GLY A 594 -18.10 -7.41 21.14
C GLY A 594 -17.35 -6.16 21.60
N ALA A 595 -16.02 -6.19 21.64
CA ALA A 595 -15.20 -5.03 22.01
C ALA A 595 -15.32 -3.91 20.96
N THR A 596 -15.78 -2.72 21.34
CA THR A 596 -15.73 -1.52 20.47
C THR A 596 -14.32 -0.92 20.40
N ARG A 597 -13.55 -1.10 21.47
CA ARG A 597 -12.15 -0.71 21.56
C ARG A 597 -11.40 -1.80 22.31
N LEU A 598 -10.20 -2.11 21.84
CA LEU A 598 -9.30 -3.07 22.43
C LEU A 598 -7.91 -2.47 22.48
N ARG A 599 -7.35 -2.38 23.69
CA ARG A 599 -5.93 -2.13 23.89
C ARG A 599 -5.34 -3.35 24.59
N ALA A 600 -4.22 -3.86 24.10
CA ALA A 600 -3.55 -5.01 24.69
C ALA A 600 -2.03 -4.86 24.61
N GLN A 601 -1.32 -5.35 25.62
CA GLN A 601 0.14 -5.31 25.67
C GLN A 601 0.67 -6.51 26.44
N LEU A 602 1.86 -6.96 26.07
CA LEU A 602 2.58 -8.01 26.77
C LEU A 602 3.30 -7.41 27.98
N PHE A 603 3.22 -8.08 29.13
CA PHE A 603 3.96 -7.70 30.33
C PHE A 603 4.85 -8.84 30.80
N VAL A 604 6.12 -8.54 31.06
CA VAL A 604 7.11 -9.44 31.67
C VAL A 604 7.65 -8.73 32.91
N ASP A 605 7.61 -9.40 34.07
CA ASP A 605 8.02 -8.82 35.35
C ASP A 605 7.39 -7.44 35.65
N ASP A 606 6.09 -7.31 35.33
CA ASP A 606 5.29 -6.07 35.46
C ASP A 606 5.70 -4.90 34.53
N GLU A 607 6.68 -5.09 33.65
CA GLU A 607 7.09 -4.10 32.65
C GLU A 607 6.46 -4.39 31.26
N PRO A 608 6.01 -3.35 30.54
CA PRO A 608 5.45 -3.51 29.20
C PRO A 608 6.53 -3.87 28.18
N VAL A 609 6.21 -4.78 27.26
CA VAL A 609 7.11 -5.23 26.18
C VAL A 609 6.54 -4.82 24.82
N GLY A 610 7.37 -4.14 24.03
CA GLY A 610 7.06 -3.71 22.67
C GLY A 610 5.87 -2.75 22.55
N ALA A 611 5.46 -2.51 21.32
CA ALA A 611 4.32 -1.69 20.96
C ALA A 611 3.02 -2.31 21.48
N GLU A 612 2.15 -1.43 21.95
CA GLU A 612 0.80 -1.81 22.31
C GLU A 612 -0.02 -2.16 21.06
N LEU A 613 -0.85 -3.19 21.15
CA LEU A 613 -1.93 -3.45 20.22
C LEU A 613 -3.12 -2.56 20.55
N TRP A 614 -3.45 -1.61 19.69
CA TRP A 614 -4.64 -0.77 19.85
C TRP A 614 -5.52 -0.86 18.59
N GLN A 615 -6.73 -1.41 18.77
CA GLN A 615 -7.72 -1.57 17.72
C GLN A 615 -9.10 -1.04 18.14
N ASP A 616 -9.71 -0.21 17.29
CA ASP A 616 -11.13 0.13 17.38
C ASP A 616 -11.92 -0.77 16.41
N PHE A 617 -13.06 -1.28 16.86
CA PHE A 617 -13.95 -2.14 16.06
C PHE A 617 -15.31 -1.50 15.88
N ASP A 618 -15.89 -1.73 14.70
CA ASP A 618 -17.27 -1.39 14.45
C ASP A 618 -18.19 -2.50 14.97
N GLN A 619 -18.95 -2.19 16.02
CA GLN A 619 -19.93 -3.10 16.64
C GLN A 619 -21.37 -2.80 16.19
N ARG A 620 -21.56 -2.08 15.06
CA ARG A 620 -22.89 -1.91 14.46
C ARG A 620 -23.55 -3.28 14.20
N PRO A 621 -24.90 -3.35 14.24
CA PRO A 621 -25.62 -4.57 13.95
C PRO A 621 -25.21 -5.12 12.58
N ALA A 622 -24.87 -6.42 12.50
CA ALA A 622 -24.51 -7.08 11.24
C ALA A 622 -25.60 -6.99 10.20
N ARG A 623 -26.82 -6.64 10.62
CA ARG A 623 -27.94 -6.42 9.73
C ARG A 623 -28.66 -5.15 10.10
N VAL A 624 -28.73 -4.23 9.15
CA VAL A 624 -29.66 -3.10 9.23
C VAL A 624 -31.05 -3.60 8.87
N ARG A 625 -32.02 -3.24 9.71
CA ARG A 625 -33.43 -3.45 9.39
C ARG A 625 -33.81 -2.45 8.31
N VAL A 626 -34.00 -2.95 7.10
CA VAL A 626 -34.49 -2.18 5.97
C VAL A 626 -36.00 -2.35 5.93
N GLU A 627 -36.71 -1.26 6.18
CA GLU A 627 -38.16 -1.22 6.06
C GLU A 627 -38.50 -0.55 4.72
N TRP A 628 -39.15 -1.29 3.85
CA TRP A 628 -39.67 -0.81 2.58
C TRP A 628 -41.07 -0.24 2.83
N PHE A 629 -41.37 0.88 2.19
CA PHE A 629 -42.67 1.55 2.29
C PHE A 629 -43.27 1.68 0.90
N ASP A 630 -44.58 1.43 0.76
CA ASP A 630 -45.30 1.89 -0.42
C ASP A 630 -45.47 3.41 -0.30
N LEU A 631 -44.89 4.16 -1.21
CA LEU A 631 -45.18 5.59 -1.29
C LEU A 631 -46.57 5.74 -1.94
N PRO A 632 -47.58 6.29 -1.23
CA PRO A 632 -48.86 6.55 -1.86
C PRO A 632 -48.65 7.53 -3.01
N ARG A 633 -49.20 7.20 -4.18
CA ARG A 633 -49.19 8.04 -5.40
C ARG A 633 -49.53 9.49 -5.06
N ARG A 634 -48.50 10.33 -4.93
CA ARG A 634 -48.62 11.78 -4.75
C ARG A 634 -47.70 12.50 -5.72
N PRO A 635 -48.04 13.75 -6.10
CA PRO A 635 -47.28 14.49 -7.10
C PRO A 635 -45.82 14.66 -6.69
N LEU A 636 -44.93 14.43 -7.65
CA LEU A 636 -43.48 14.57 -7.53
C LEU A 636 -43.09 15.98 -7.08
N GLY A 637 -42.22 16.08 -6.07
CA GLY A 637 -41.69 17.36 -5.55
C GLY A 637 -41.61 17.50 -4.02
N PHE A 638 -42.04 16.50 -3.25
CA PHE A 638 -42.01 16.53 -1.79
C PHE A 638 -41.18 15.35 -1.27
N VAL A 639 -40.04 15.63 -0.62
CA VAL A 639 -39.34 14.61 0.19
C VAL A 639 -40.10 14.52 1.52
N PRO A 640 -40.76 13.41 1.86
CA PRO A 640 -41.56 13.34 3.08
C PRO A 640 -40.67 13.36 4.33
N ASP A 641 -41.21 13.87 5.44
CA ASP A 641 -40.59 13.74 6.75
C ASP A 641 -40.80 12.31 7.28
N PHE A 642 -39.75 11.51 7.24
CA PHE A 642 -39.76 10.10 7.65
C PHE A 642 -39.80 9.90 9.17
N THR A 643 -39.86 10.97 9.97
CA THR A 643 -39.96 10.87 11.43
C THR A 643 -41.39 10.66 11.93
N ASP A 644 -42.43 10.96 11.12
CA ASP A 644 -43.84 10.75 11.50
C ASP A 644 -44.31 9.32 11.20
N ARG A 645 -44.11 8.41 12.15
CA ARG A 645 -44.45 6.99 12.05
C ARG A 645 -45.95 6.68 11.95
N ALA A 646 -46.84 7.66 12.11
CA ALA A 646 -48.29 7.42 12.02
C ALA A 646 -48.78 7.26 10.57
N VAL A 647 -48.00 7.72 9.58
CA VAL A 647 -48.38 7.76 8.16
C VAL A 647 -47.83 6.58 7.35
N TRP A 648 -46.80 5.90 7.85
CA TRP A 648 -46.01 4.94 7.07
C TRP A 648 -46.14 3.52 7.63
N GLN A 649 -46.91 2.66 6.97
CA GLN A 649 -46.88 1.23 7.24
C GLN A 649 -45.88 0.55 6.30
N PRO A 650 -44.87 -0.16 6.82
CA PRO A 650 -43.88 -0.82 5.98
C PRO A 650 -44.51 -2.00 5.22
N THR A 651 -44.32 -2.03 3.90
CA THR A 651 -44.80 -3.09 3.00
C THR A 651 -43.94 -4.35 3.07
N ARG A 652 -42.65 -4.18 3.36
CA ARG A 652 -41.70 -5.28 3.49
C ARG A 652 -40.62 -4.89 4.50
N ARG A 653 -40.14 -5.88 5.26
CA ARG A 653 -38.99 -5.70 6.16
C ARG A 653 -37.94 -6.72 5.79
N ASP A 654 -36.76 -6.24 5.44
CA ASP A 654 -35.59 -7.07 5.21
C ASP A 654 -34.53 -6.77 6.28
N LEU A 655 -33.60 -7.70 6.45
CA LEU A 655 -32.40 -7.54 7.25
C LEU A 655 -31.23 -7.65 6.29
N LEU A 656 -30.65 -6.52 5.90
CA LEU A 656 -29.52 -6.50 4.96
C LEU A 656 -28.20 -6.49 5.73
N PRO A 657 -27.18 -7.26 5.30
CA PRO A 657 -25.89 -7.26 5.95
C PRO A 657 -25.22 -5.88 5.90
N GLU A 658 -24.75 -5.38 7.04
CA GLU A 658 -23.88 -4.20 7.16
C GLU A 658 -22.43 -4.70 7.34
N LEU A 659 -21.49 -4.17 6.56
CA LEU A 659 -20.07 -4.56 6.63
C LEU A 659 -19.53 -4.32 8.05
N ARG A 660 -18.88 -5.34 8.63
CA ARG A 660 -18.17 -5.27 9.92
C ARG A 660 -16.67 -5.36 9.68
N GLY A 661 -15.88 -4.82 10.60
CA GLY A 661 -14.43 -4.95 10.54
C GLY A 661 -13.68 -3.94 11.41
N PRO A 662 -12.34 -4.02 11.44
CA PRO A 662 -11.51 -2.92 11.92
C PRO A 662 -11.84 -1.64 11.14
N TYR A 663 -11.78 -0.47 11.79
CA TYR A 663 -11.90 0.82 11.09
C TYR A 663 -10.72 1.03 10.13
N ARG A 664 -10.76 0.40 8.95
CA ARG A 664 -10.15 0.95 7.76
C ARG A 664 -11.19 1.84 7.12
N THR A 665 -10.88 3.13 7.02
CA THR A 665 -11.48 3.98 6.00
C THR A 665 -11.03 3.45 4.65
N HIS A 666 -11.60 2.34 4.21
CA HIS A 666 -11.88 2.20 2.80
C HIS A 666 -12.98 3.22 2.54
N GLU A 667 -12.85 4.01 1.47
CA GLU A 667 -14.03 4.67 0.94
C GLU A 667 -15.13 3.61 0.88
N PRO A 668 -16.32 3.85 1.46
CA PRO A 668 -17.40 2.89 1.37
C PRO A 668 -17.56 2.55 -0.11
N VAL A 669 -17.27 1.31 -0.48
CA VAL A 669 -17.58 0.82 -1.83
C VAL A 669 -19.06 1.09 -2.01
N GLY A 670 -19.38 2.07 -2.85
CA GLY A 670 -20.71 2.63 -2.97
C GLY A 670 -21.73 1.53 -3.20
N GLN A 671 -22.91 1.66 -2.62
CA GLN A 671 -24.00 0.74 -2.95
C GLN A 671 -24.33 0.93 -4.42
N ARG A 672 -24.27 -0.16 -5.19
CA ARG A 672 -24.57 -0.19 -6.63
C ARG A 672 -25.95 -0.81 -6.83
N LEU A 673 -26.85 -0.08 -7.46
CA LEU A 673 -28.11 -0.64 -7.97
C LEU A 673 -27.90 -0.93 -9.46
N THR A 674 -27.99 -2.19 -9.86
CA THR A 674 -27.93 -2.62 -11.26
C THR A 674 -29.28 -3.17 -11.70
N GLY A 675 -29.67 -2.85 -12.94
CA GLY A 675 -30.89 -3.33 -13.57
C GLY A 675 -30.76 -3.27 -15.09
N MET A 676 -31.51 -4.09 -15.83
CA MET A 676 -31.50 -4.04 -17.28
C MET A 676 -32.75 -3.28 -17.74
N LEU A 677 -32.57 -2.07 -18.26
CA LEU A 677 -33.64 -1.29 -18.86
C LEU A 677 -33.97 -1.88 -20.23
N VAL A 678 -35.20 -2.33 -20.43
CA VAL A 678 -35.65 -2.89 -21.71
C VAL A 678 -36.52 -1.88 -22.42
N VAL A 679 -36.04 -1.37 -23.56
CA VAL A 679 -36.80 -0.45 -24.42
C VAL A 679 -37.48 -1.27 -25.50
N ALA A 680 -38.81 -1.27 -25.50
CA ALA A 680 -39.59 -1.93 -26.54
C ALA A 680 -39.40 -1.21 -27.89
N PRO A 681 -39.45 -1.90 -29.04
CA PRO A 681 -39.35 -1.27 -30.35
C PRO A 681 -40.41 -0.19 -30.64
N ALA A 682 -41.53 -0.22 -29.91
CA ALA A 682 -42.59 0.81 -29.99
C ALA A 682 -42.32 2.06 -29.14
N GLU A 683 -41.29 2.02 -28.29
CA GLU A 683 -40.88 3.06 -27.34
C GLU A 683 -39.48 3.61 -27.67
N GLU A 684 -39.03 3.41 -28.91
CA GLU A 684 -37.81 4.00 -29.45
C GLU A 684 -37.92 5.52 -29.51
N GLY A 685 -36.83 6.21 -29.17
CA GLY A 685 -36.75 7.67 -29.22
C GLY A 685 -36.09 8.26 -27.99
N ILE A 686 -36.40 9.53 -27.71
CA ILE A 686 -35.76 10.29 -26.62
C ILE A 686 -36.41 9.95 -25.28
N TRP A 687 -35.65 9.27 -24.43
CA TRP A 687 -35.97 9.02 -23.02
C TRP A 687 -35.35 10.10 -22.15
N ALA A 688 -36.10 10.60 -21.15
CA ALA A 688 -35.52 11.46 -20.13
C ALA A 688 -35.30 10.68 -18.84
N PHE A 689 -34.13 10.83 -18.24
CA PHE A 689 -33.72 10.21 -16.99
C PHE A 689 -33.57 11.29 -15.93
N ARG A 690 -34.02 11.00 -14.71
CA ARG A 690 -33.93 11.91 -13.57
C ARG A 690 -33.38 11.19 -12.35
N LEU A 691 -32.39 11.82 -11.72
CA LEU A 691 -31.80 11.41 -10.46
C LEU A 691 -32.12 12.45 -9.39
N GLN A 692 -32.59 12.01 -8.23
CA GLN A 692 -32.80 12.87 -7.05
C GLN A 692 -32.08 12.26 -5.85
N THR A 693 -31.21 13.04 -5.20
CA THR A 693 -30.43 12.61 -4.02
C THR A 693 -30.57 13.62 -2.89
N ARG A 694 -30.30 13.21 -1.63
CA ARG A 694 -30.30 14.13 -0.48
C ARG A 694 -28.92 14.71 -0.14
N ASP A 695 -27.84 14.06 -0.55
CA ASP A 695 -26.47 14.37 -0.16
C ASP A 695 -25.51 14.61 -1.34
N GLY A 696 -26.03 14.57 -2.57
CA GLY A 696 -25.26 14.91 -3.76
C GLY A 696 -24.25 13.85 -4.19
N ARG A 697 -24.43 12.57 -3.87
CA ARG A 697 -23.38 11.56 -4.09
C ARG A 697 -23.87 10.31 -4.80
N ALA A 698 -24.55 10.49 -5.93
CA ALA A 698 -24.87 9.39 -6.84
C ALA A 698 -24.56 9.72 -8.30
N ARG A 699 -24.25 8.68 -9.08
CA ARG A 699 -24.14 8.73 -10.54
C ARG A 699 -25.00 7.63 -11.16
N VAL A 700 -25.56 7.90 -12.34
CA VAL A 700 -26.29 6.90 -13.14
C VAL A 700 -25.49 6.64 -14.40
N LEU A 701 -25.23 5.37 -14.70
CA LEU A 701 -24.60 4.91 -15.92
C LEU A 701 -25.59 4.11 -16.75
N LEU A 702 -25.45 4.19 -18.07
CA LEU A 702 -26.16 3.38 -19.04
C LEU A 702 -25.14 2.76 -19.99
N ASP A 703 -25.08 1.43 -20.04
CA ASP A 703 -24.05 0.65 -20.73
C ASP A 703 -22.61 1.06 -20.36
N GLY A 704 -22.40 1.43 -19.10
CA GLY A 704 -21.10 1.88 -18.60
C GLY A 704 -20.74 3.33 -18.97
N GLU A 705 -21.55 4.01 -19.79
CA GLU A 705 -21.40 5.45 -20.03
C GLU A 705 -22.14 6.24 -18.94
N GLU A 706 -21.48 7.26 -18.38
CA GLU A 706 -22.12 8.13 -17.40
C GLU A 706 -23.25 8.93 -18.04
N LEU A 707 -24.47 8.64 -17.60
CA LEU A 707 -25.68 9.29 -18.05
C LEU A 707 -25.99 10.51 -17.19
N LEU A 708 -25.84 10.39 -15.87
CA LEU A 708 -25.94 11.48 -14.90
C LEU A 708 -24.73 11.46 -13.97
N GLY A 709 -23.93 12.52 -13.99
CA GLY A 709 -22.75 12.67 -13.16
C GLY A 709 -23.03 13.06 -11.71
N PRO A 710 -21.99 13.20 -10.88
CA PRO A 710 -22.17 13.53 -9.47
C PRO A 710 -22.86 14.89 -9.35
N SER A 711 -24.05 14.91 -8.76
CA SER A 711 -24.69 16.17 -8.40
C SER A 711 -23.85 16.85 -7.31
N THR A 712 -23.70 18.16 -7.32
CA THR A 712 -23.11 18.84 -6.16
C THR A 712 -24.01 18.65 -4.91
N PRO A 713 -23.52 18.82 -3.67
CA PRO A 713 -24.36 18.75 -2.47
C PRO A 713 -25.57 19.71 -2.51
N ASP A 714 -25.47 20.77 -3.32
CA ASP A 714 -26.51 21.79 -3.52
C ASP A 714 -27.49 21.43 -4.66
N GLU A 715 -27.13 20.49 -5.53
CA GLU A 715 -27.97 20.00 -6.63
C GLU A 715 -28.80 18.80 -6.18
N THR A 716 -30.03 19.09 -5.78
CA THR A 716 -30.95 18.04 -5.31
C THR A 716 -31.57 17.19 -6.43
N GLN A 717 -31.41 17.58 -7.70
CA GLN A 717 -32.02 16.89 -8.84
C GLN A 717 -31.24 17.11 -10.14
N LEU A 718 -30.97 16.04 -10.89
CA LEU A 718 -30.40 16.08 -12.24
C LEU A 718 -31.34 15.42 -13.25
N VAL A 719 -31.40 15.96 -14.47
CA VAL A 719 -32.20 15.42 -15.59
C VAL A 719 -31.36 15.41 -16.86
N VAL A 720 -31.39 14.32 -17.61
CA VAL A 720 -30.74 14.19 -18.92
C VAL A 720 -31.68 13.49 -19.90
N GLU A 721 -31.52 13.79 -21.18
CA GLU A 721 -32.25 13.12 -22.25
C GLU A 721 -31.28 12.29 -23.10
N ARG A 722 -31.69 11.06 -23.45
CA ARG A 722 -30.90 10.12 -24.24
C ARG A 722 -31.79 9.45 -25.26
N GLU A 723 -31.35 9.43 -26.50
CA GLU A 723 -32.02 8.68 -27.57
C GLU A 723 -31.66 7.20 -27.46
N LEU A 724 -32.68 6.34 -27.36
CA LEU A 724 -32.55 4.89 -27.21
C LEU A 724 -33.33 4.17 -28.32
N GLY A 725 -32.70 3.19 -28.97
CA GLY A 725 -33.34 2.23 -29.87
C GLY A 725 -33.90 1.02 -29.11
N GLY A 726 -34.62 0.12 -29.80
CA GLY A 726 -35.20 -1.07 -29.19
C GLY A 726 -34.11 -2.06 -28.78
N GLY A 727 -34.10 -2.46 -27.51
CA GLY A 727 -33.02 -3.27 -26.96
C GLY A 727 -32.91 -3.22 -25.44
N GLY A 728 -31.95 -3.95 -24.89
CA GLY A 728 -31.61 -3.94 -23.47
C GLY A 728 -30.41 -3.05 -23.20
N TYR A 729 -30.50 -2.22 -22.17
CA TYR A 729 -29.44 -1.32 -21.72
C TYR A 729 -29.11 -1.63 -20.25
N ALA A 730 -27.83 -1.80 -19.93
CA ALA A 730 -27.35 -1.99 -18.57
C ALA A 730 -27.43 -0.66 -17.83
N LEU A 731 -28.35 -0.55 -16.88
CA LEU A 731 -28.48 0.62 -16.04
C LEU A 731 -27.77 0.37 -14.70
N GLU A 732 -26.93 1.30 -14.31
CA GLU A 732 -26.21 1.26 -13.04
C GLU A 732 -26.37 2.56 -12.29
N VAL A 733 -26.54 2.46 -10.97
CA VAL A 733 -26.61 3.63 -10.10
C VAL A 733 -25.63 3.42 -8.97
N HIS A 734 -24.59 4.26 -8.93
CA HIS A 734 -23.57 4.19 -7.89
C HIS A 734 -23.88 5.26 -6.87
N HIS A 735 -23.98 4.91 -5.60
CA HIS A 735 -24.27 5.87 -4.52
C HIS A 735 -23.25 5.75 -3.39
N ALA A 736 -22.69 6.88 -2.96
CA ALA A 736 -21.63 6.98 -1.95
C ALA A 736 -22.08 7.83 -0.76
N SER A 737 -22.86 7.27 0.16
CA SER A 737 -23.18 7.94 1.43
C SER A 737 -22.64 7.19 2.63
N GLY A 738 -21.80 7.87 3.43
CA GLY A 738 -21.58 7.54 4.84
C GLY A 738 -22.71 7.99 5.77
N ALA A 739 -23.88 8.37 5.22
CA ALA A 739 -25.03 8.85 5.98
C ALA A 739 -26.00 7.72 6.32
N ILE A 740 -26.63 7.85 7.50
CA ILE A 740 -27.44 6.81 8.17
C ILE A 740 -28.77 6.48 7.43
N ALA A 741 -29.15 7.26 6.40
CA ALA A 741 -30.35 7.03 5.58
C ALA A 741 -30.29 7.80 4.24
N PRO A 742 -29.67 7.25 3.18
CA PRO A 742 -29.71 7.89 1.87
C PRO A 742 -31.11 7.84 1.25
N VAL A 743 -31.54 8.94 0.64
CA VAL A 743 -32.72 8.99 -0.24
C VAL A 743 -32.21 9.07 -1.67
N LEU A 744 -32.48 8.03 -2.46
CA LEU A 744 -32.11 7.91 -3.87
C LEU A 744 -33.38 7.64 -4.68
N ILE A 745 -33.74 8.53 -5.60
CA ILE A 745 -34.88 8.34 -6.51
C ILE A 745 -34.38 8.40 -7.95
N VAL A 746 -34.65 7.35 -8.70
CA VAL A 746 -34.34 7.26 -10.14
C VAL A 746 -35.67 7.13 -10.89
N ALA A 747 -35.90 8.05 -11.81
CA ALA A 747 -37.15 8.14 -12.56
C ALA A 747 -36.87 8.32 -14.05
N VAL A 748 -37.76 7.79 -14.89
CA VAL A 748 -37.67 7.88 -16.35
C VAL A 748 -38.91 8.51 -16.93
N ARG A 749 -38.79 9.07 -18.13
CA ARG A 749 -39.90 9.53 -18.95
C ARG A 749 -39.68 8.99 -20.38
N PRO A 750 -40.42 7.95 -20.78
CA PRO A 750 -40.33 7.41 -22.14
C PRO A 750 -40.82 8.40 -23.20
N PRO A 751 -40.49 8.19 -24.48
CA PRO A 751 -40.94 9.01 -25.59
C PRO A 751 -42.48 9.14 -25.61
N GLY A 752 -42.97 10.38 -25.64
CA GLY A 752 -44.41 10.67 -25.64
C GLY A 752 -45.09 10.65 -24.27
N ALA A 753 -44.40 10.30 -23.18
CA ALA A 753 -44.94 10.41 -21.83
C ALA A 753 -44.90 11.86 -21.31
N GLU A 754 -45.98 12.32 -20.67
CA GLU A 754 -46.08 13.70 -20.16
C GLU A 754 -45.34 13.93 -18.83
N ARG A 755 -45.02 12.87 -18.07
CA ARG A 755 -44.43 12.96 -16.72
C ARG A 755 -43.37 11.88 -16.48
N PHE A 756 -42.42 12.19 -15.60
CA PHE A 756 -41.49 11.20 -15.06
C PHE A 756 -42.23 10.20 -14.17
N GLU A 757 -41.86 8.93 -14.28
CA GLU A 757 -42.36 7.81 -13.50
C GLU A 757 -41.22 6.99 -12.88
N ASP A 758 -41.56 6.12 -11.93
CA ASP A 758 -40.60 5.22 -11.29
C ASP A 758 -39.91 4.34 -12.35
N ILE A 759 -38.61 4.15 -12.23
CA ILE A 759 -37.84 3.35 -13.20
C ILE A 759 -38.08 1.84 -13.06
N THR A 760 -38.47 1.37 -11.87
CA THR A 760 -38.60 -0.05 -11.52
C THR A 760 -39.47 -0.87 -12.48
N PRO A 761 -40.63 -0.40 -12.97
CA PRO A 761 -41.45 -1.15 -13.93
C PRO A 761 -40.79 -1.37 -15.30
N HIS A 762 -39.78 -0.55 -15.64
CA HIS A 762 -39.05 -0.61 -16.90
C HIS A 762 -37.78 -1.47 -16.83
N LEU A 763 -37.42 -1.91 -15.62
CA LEU A 763 -36.29 -2.80 -15.41
C LEU A 763 -36.74 -4.26 -15.53
N ALA A 764 -36.17 -4.99 -16.48
CA ALA A 764 -36.15 -6.44 -16.38
C ALA A 764 -35.27 -6.82 -15.19
N GLN A 765 -35.76 -7.72 -14.33
CA GLN A 765 -34.94 -8.25 -13.23
C GLN A 765 -33.71 -8.94 -13.84
N ILE A 766 -32.54 -8.32 -13.70
CA ILE A 766 -31.29 -9.07 -13.72
C ILE A 766 -31.39 -10.04 -12.55
N PRO A 767 -31.11 -11.35 -12.71
CA PRO A 767 -30.87 -12.20 -11.56
C PRO A 767 -29.79 -11.51 -10.72
N ARG A 768 -30.15 -10.99 -9.55
CA ARG A 768 -29.17 -10.39 -8.65
C ARG A 768 -28.08 -11.42 -8.40
N ALA A 769 -26.88 -10.95 -8.06
CA ALA A 769 -25.87 -11.71 -7.31
C ALA A 769 -26.38 -12.28 -5.95
N ALA A 770 -27.69 -12.21 -5.68
CA ALA A 770 -28.41 -12.75 -4.55
C ALA A 770 -29.01 -14.14 -4.86
N GLU A 771 -28.25 -15.01 -5.52
CA GLU A 771 -28.26 -16.45 -5.26
C GLU A 771 -26.87 -16.87 -4.76
N ALA A 772 -26.42 -16.17 -3.72
CA ALA A 772 -25.24 -16.51 -2.92
C ALA A 772 -25.33 -17.89 -2.23
N GLU A 773 -26.48 -18.57 -2.30
CA GLU A 773 -26.59 -19.98 -1.93
C GLU A 773 -25.87 -20.93 -2.92
N SER A 774 -25.45 -20.46 -4.11
CA SER A 774 -24.81 -21.30 -5.14
C SER A 774 -23.29 -21.14 -5.29
N LEU A 775 -22.63 -20.25 -4.53
CA LEU A 775 -21.16 -20.07 -4.54
C LEU A 775 -20.42 -21.16 -3.74
N GLN A 776 -20.75 -22.42 -3.99
CA GLN A 776 -20.05 -23.57 -3.44
C GLN A 776 -19.20 -24.24 -4.53
N PRO A 777 -18.06 -24.85 -4.19
CA PRO A 777 -17.42 -25.80 -5.08
C PRO A 777 -18.44 -26.86 -5.51
N PRO A 778 -18.39 -27.36 -6.75
CA PRO A 778 -19.31 -28.41 -7.19
C PRO A 778 -19.23 -29.63 -6.25
N ALA A 779 -20.37 -30.12 -5.77
CA ALA A 779 -20.43 -31.19 -4.76
C ALA A 779 -19.89 -32.55 -5.25
N GLY A 780 -19.59 -32.65 -6.55
CA GLY A 780 -19.04 -33.82 -7.25
C GLY A 780 -18.84 -33.46 -8.72
N GLU A 781 -18.52 -34.43 -9.56
CA GLU A 781 -18.45 -34.22 -11.00
C GLU A 781 -19.85 -33.93 -11.58
N ILE A 782 -19.96 -32.86 -12.38
CA ILE A 782 -21.20 -32.39 -13.00
C ILE A 782 -20.98 -32.29 -14.51
N ASP A 783 -21.84 -32.92 -15.30
CA ASP A 783 -22.00 -32.60 -16.72
C ASP A 783 -22.92 -31.37 -16.86
N LEU A 784 -22.38 -30.27 -17.38
CA LEU A 784 -23.09 -28.99 -17.47
C LEU A 784 -24.24 -29.00 -18.49
N PHE A 785 -24.31 -30.00 -19.38
CA PHE A 785 -25.40 -30.18 -20.34
C PHE A 785 -26.31 -31.37 -20.01
N ALA A 786 -26.16 -32.02 -18.85
CA ALA A 786 -27.01 -33.16 -18.45
C ALA A 786 -28.52 -32.84 -18.39
N LYS A 787 -28.88 -31.56 -18.17
CA LYS A 787 -30.26 -31.06 -18.21
C LYS A 787 -30.59 -30.35 -19.53
N GLY A 788 -29.85 -30.63 -20.58
CA GLY A 788 -29.91 -29.88 -21.83
C GLY A 788 -29.56 -28.40 -21.64
N LEU A 789 -30.31 -27.53 -22.31
CA LEU A 789 -30.09 -26.08 -22.28
C LEU A 789 -30.84 -25.36 -21.14
N ASP A 790 -31.54 -26.08 -20.26
CA ASP A 790 -32.37 -25.49 -19.21
C ASP A 790 -31.56 -24.69 -18.18
N ASP A 791 -30.32 -25.12 -17.89
CA ASP A 791 -29.40 -24.45 -16.96
C ASP A 791 -28.58 -23.33 -17.66
N TRP A 792 -28.86 -23.04 -18.93
CA TRP A 792 -28.13 -22.09 -19.76
C TRP A 792 -29.00 -20.91 -20.21
N GLN A 793 -28.34 -19.79 -20.47
CA GLN A 793 -28.94 -18.60 -21.06
C GLN A 793 -28.02 -18.06 -22.15
N PHE A 794 -28.62 -17.52 -23.22
CA PHE A 794 -27.86 -16.87 -24.28
C PHE A 794 -28.04 -15.36 -24.19
N ALA A 795 -26.94 -14.64 -24.31
CA ALA A 795 -26.92 -13.18 -24.35
C ALA A 795 -26.25 -12.72 -25.64
N SER A 796 -26.88 -11.77 -26.33
CA SER A 796 -26.37 -11.16 -27.55
C SER A 796 -26.87 -9.72 -27.62
N ALA A 797 -26.01 -8.80 -28.05
CA ALA A 797 -26.41 -7.42 -28.34
C ALA A 797 -27.49 -7.35 -29.44
N ALA A 798 -27.58 -8.37 -30.30
CA ALA A 798 -28.61 -8.48 -31.33
C ALA A 798 -29.95 -9.07 -30.81
N GLY A 799 -30.04 -9.43 -29.52
CA GLY A 799 -31.27 -9.93 -28.91
C GLY A 799 -31.77 -11.29 -29.42
N ALA A 800 -30.89 -12.13 -29.99
CA ALA A 800 -31.28 -13.43 -30.53
C ALA A 800 -31.66 -14.45 -29.44
N ALA A 801 -32.58 -15.35 -29.77
CA ALA A 801 -32.98 -16.43 -28.87
C ALA A 801 -31.92 -17.53 -28.83
N LEU A 802 -31.80 -18.18 -27.66
CA LEU A 802 -30.87 -19.29 -27.42
C LEU A 802 -30.95 -20.39 -28.49
N THR A 803 -32.17 -20.79 -28.87
CA THR A 803 -32.41 -21.87 -29.84
C THR A 803 -32.06 -21.51 -31.28
N ASP A 804 -31.88 -20.22 -31.59
CA ASP A 804 -31.48 -19.77 -32.93
C ASP A 804 -29.97 -19.89 -33.14
N VAL A 805 -29.20 -19.99 -32.04
CA VAL A 805 -27.73 -19.93 -32.07
C VAL A 805 -27.10 -21.23 -31.56
N VAL A 806 -27.76 -21.93 -30.64
CA VAL A 806 -27.22 -23.13 -29.99
C VAL A 806 -28.12 -24.32 -30.28
N THR A 807 -27.51 -25.39 -30.80
CA THR A 807 -28.15 -26.69 -31.00
C THR A 807 -27.45 -27.74 -30.11
N LEU A 808 -28.21 -28.52 -29.35
CA LEU A 808 -27.72 -29.68 -28.62
C LEU A 808 -28.21 -30.94 -29.36
N GLU A 809 -27.26 -31.71 -29.89
CA GLU A 809 -27.52 -32.94 -30.64
C GLU A 809 -27.74 -34.14 -29.70
N ASP A 810 -28.39 -35.19 -30.21
CA ASP A 810 -28.72 -36.41 -29.44
C ASP A 810 -27.48 -37.16 -28.91
N ASP A 811 -26.32 -36.95 -29.52
CA ASP A 811 -25.04 -37.54 -29.11
C ASP A 811 -24.26 -36.70 -28.08
N GLY A 812 -24.86 -35.61 -27.59
CA GLY A 812 -24.29 -34.72 -26.58
C GLY A 812 -23.36 -33.63 -27.13
N VAL A 813 -23.30 -33.46 -28.46
CA VAL A 813 -22.55 -32.36 -29.09
C VAL A 813 -23.36 -31.06 -29.02
N VAL A 814 -22.74 -30.01 -28.50
CA VAL A 814 -23.29 -28.64 -28.47
C VAL A 814 -22.67 -27.85 -29.61
N ARG A 815 -23.49 -27.46 -30.59
CA ARG A 815 -23.09 -26.63 -31.72
C ARG A 815 -23.50 -25.18 -31.47
N ILE A 816 -22.54 -24.26 -31.51
CA ILE A 816 -22.78 -22.81 -31.48
C ILE A 816 -22.56 -22.26 -32.88
N ALA A 817 -23.53 -21.52 -33.43
CA ALA A 817 -23.53 -21.05 -34.81
C ALA A 817 -22.49 -19.95 -35.10
N GLY A 818 -22.02 -19.23 -34.08
CA GLY A 818 -21.08 -18.11 -34.19
C GLY A 818 -21.72 -16.79 -34.60
N THR A 819 -22.93 -16.79 -35.18
CA THR A 819 -23.67 -15.57 -35.55
C THR A 819 -25.14 -15.68 -35.12
N PRO A 820 -25.73 -14.62 -34.51
CA PRO A 820 -25.09 -13.36 -34.12
C PRO A 820 -24.06 -13.54 -32.99
N GLN A 821 -23.23 -12.52 -32.82
CA GLN A 821 -22.24 -12.49 -31.76
C GLN A 821 -22.92 -12.47 -30.38
N GLY A 822 -22.41 -13.26 -29.45
CA GLY A 822 -22.98 -13.41 -28.12
C GLY A 822 -22.30 -14.52 -27.36
N TYR A 823 -22.84 -14.91 -26.21
CA TYR A 823 -22.30 -15.99 -25.40
C TYR A 823 -23.39 -16.79 -24.72
N LEU A 824 -23.14 -18.09 -24.60
CA LEU A 824 -23.96 -19.07 -23.90
C LEU A 824 -23.41 -19.21 -22.48
N ALA A 825 -24.10 -18.65 -21.48
CA ALA A 825 -23.67 -18.65 -20.07
C ALA A 825 -24.51 -19.59 -19.20
N THR A 826 -23.88 -20.20 -18.20
CA THR A 826 -24.59 -20.92 -17.14
C THR A 826 -25.42 -19.94 -16.32
N LYS A 827 -26.63 -20.35 -15.92
CA LYS A 827 -27.46 -19.59 -14.96
C LYS A 827 -26.88 -19.61 -13.55
N ARG A 828 -26.05 -20.61 -13.24
CA ARG A 828 -25.35 -20.80 -11.96
C ARG A 828 -23.93 -20.24 -12.02
N TRP A 829 -23.42 -19.82 -10.87
CA TRP A 829 -22.04 -19.40 -10.67
C TRP A 829 -21.25 -20.50 -9.98
N PHE A 830 -19.94 -20.50 -10.23
CA PHE A 830 -19.03 -21.51 -9.70
C PHE A 830 -17.73 -20.85 -9.21
N ARG A 831 -17.10 -21.51 -8.24
CA ARG A 831 -15.74 -21.23 -7.75
C ARG A 831 -15.03 -22.55 -7.43
N ASP A 832 -13.70 -22.52 -7.32
CA ASP A 832 -12.88 -23.63 -6.87
C ASP A 832 -13.20 -24.96 -7.62
N TYR A 833 -13.04 -24.94 -8.94
CA TYR A 833 -13.39 -26.06 -9.81
C TYR A 833 -12.32 -26.34 -10.85
N GLU A 834 -12.35 -27.55 -11.39
CA GLU A 834 -11.69 -27.87 -12.64
C GLU A 834 -12.74 -28.13 -13.71
N LEU A 835 -12.70 -27.33 -14.77
CA LEU A 835 -13.54 -27.42 -15.96
C LEU A 835 -12.78 -28.19 -17.03
N GLU A 836 -13.39 -29.27 -17.53
CA GLU A 836 -12.89 -30.02 -18.67
C GLU A 836 -13.91 -29.96 -19.81
N LEU A 837 -13.43 -29.79 -21.03
CA LEU A 837 -14.26 -29.88 -22.22
C LEU A 837 -13.46 -30.35 -23.42
N GLU A 838 -14.16 -30.90 -24.42
CA GLU A 838 -13.60 -31.11 -25.75
C GLU A 838 -14.24 -30.12 -26.72
N TRP A 839 -13.43 -29.49 -27.57
CA TRP A 839 -13.92 -28.58 -28.61
C TRP A 839 -13.34 -28.92 -29.98
N ARG A 840 -14.06 -28.57 -31.05
CA ARG A 840 -13.53 -28.59 -32.40
C ARG A 840 -14.13 -27.51 -33.27
N TRP A 841 -13.34 -27.07 -34.23
CA TRP A 841 -13.83 -26.39 -35.42
C TRP A 841 -14.37 -27.45 -36.39
N PRO A 842 -15.62 -27.36 -36.87
CA PRO A 842 -16.18 -28.33 -37.81
C PRO A 842 -15.30 -28.49 -39.07
N ALA A 843 -15.25 -29.71 -39.62
CA ALA A 843 -14.56 -29.94 -40.88
C ALA A 843 -15.22 -29.13 -42.00
N ALA A 844 -14.42 -28.54 -42.90
CA ALA A 844 -14.93 -27.64 -43.93
C ALA A 844 -16.02 -28.31 -44.80
N SER A 845 -17.27 -27.96 -44.55
CA SER A 845 -18.40 -28.16 -45.47
C SER A 845 -18.94 -26.79 -45.83
N GLU A 846 -18.76 -26.41 -47.10
CA GLU A 846 -19.27 -25.19 -47.73
C GLU A 846 -18.68 -23.84 -47.26
N GLY A 847 -17.43 -23.57 -47.64
CA GLY A 847 -17.06 -22.22 -48.10
C GLY A 847 -16.30 -21.28 -47.15
N SER A 848 -16.06 -21.61 -45.88
CA SER A 848 -15.14 -20.82 -45.02
C SER A 848 -13.94 -21.65 -44.58
N VAL A 849 -12.75 -21.20 -44.99
CA VAL A 849 -11.45 -21.88 -44.83
C VAL A 849 -10.63 -21.08 -43.83
N ARG A 850 -10.75 -21.37 -42.53
CA ARG A 850 -9.82 -21.11 -41.40
C ARG A 850 -10.55 -21.42 -40.09
N GLY A 851 -9.85 -21.95 -39.08
CA GLY A 851 -10.42 -21.99 -37.72
C GLY A 851 -10.76 -20.57 -37.27
N GLY A 852 -11.82 -20.43 -36.47
CA GLY A 852 -12.41 -19.15 -36.11
C GLY A 852 -11.86 -18.53 -34.82
N ASN A 853 -12.61 -17.57 -34.29
CA ASN A 853 -12.45 -17.03 -32.95
C ASN A 853 -13.61 -17.53 -32.07
N SER A 854 -13.31 -17.86 -30.82
CA SER A 854 -14.25 -18.26 -29.77
C SER A 854 -13.43 -18.45 -28.51
N GLY A 855 -14.06 -18.43 -27.34
CA GLY A 855 -13.38 -18.63 -26.07
C GLY A 855 -14.30 -19.22 -25.01
N VAL A 856 -13.66 -19.67 -23.94
CA VAL A 856 -14.29 -20.20 -22.73
C VAL A 856 -14.07 -19.18 -21.63
N LEU A 857 -15.15 -18.51 -21.24
CA LEU A 857 -15.12 -17.42 -20.28
C LEU A 857 -15.40 -17.99 -18.91
N VAL A 858 -14.41 -17.88 -18.03
CA VAL A 858 -14.50 -18.26 -16.63
C VAL A 858 -14.66 -17.02 -15.78
N HIS A 859 -15.31 -17.19 -14.62
CA HIS A 859 -15.64 -16.10 -13.71
C HIS A 859 -16.44 -14.97 -14.39
N THR A 860 -17.43 -15.34 -15.19
CA THR A 860 -18.29 -14.38 -15.89
C THR A 860 -19.26 -13.73 -14.91
N THR A 861 -19.16 -12.41 -14.68
CA THR A 861 -19.91 -11.72 -13.61
C THR A 861 -21.00 -10.76 -14.09
N THR A 862 -20.78 -10.01 -15.18
CA THR A 862 -21.74 -8.97 -15.61
C THR A 862 -22.07 -9.10 -17.09
N PRO A 863 -23.36 -9.21 -17.45
CA PRO A 863 -23.73 -9.35 -18.84
C PRO A 863 -23.43 -8.06 -19.61
N LEU A 864 -22.73 -8.21 -20.75
CA LEU A 864 -22.30 -7.15 -21.68
C LEU A 864 -21.59 -5.96 -21.01
N MET A 865 -20.28 -6.06 -20.87
CA MET A 865 -19.39 -5.01 -20.39
C MET A 865 -18.03 -5.13 -21.11
N PHE A 866 -17.59 -4.06 -21.78
CA PHE A 866 -16.40 -4.00 -22.64
C PHE A 866 -16.60 -4.68 -24.02
N TYR A 867 -16.94 -3.86 -25.03
CA TYR A 867 -17.07 -4.24 -26.46
C TYR A 867 -18.02 -5.43 -26.78
N GLY A 868 -19.07 -5.62 -25.99
CA GLY A 868 -20.09 -6.64 -26.26
C GLY A 868 -19.76 -8.04 -25.71
N TRP A 869 -18.71 -8.17 -24.89
CA TRP A 869 -18.43 -9.36 -24.09
C TRP A 869 -18.77 -9.12 -22.63
N PRO A 870 -18.98 -10.16 -21.79
CA PRO A 870 -19.25 -9.96 -20.37
C PRO A 870 -17.94 -9.82 -19.59
N ARG A 871 -17.98 -9.10 -18.46
CA ARG A 871 -16.84 -9.01 -17.53
C ARG A 871 -16.42 -10.42 -17.09
N SER A 872 -15.22 -10.85 -17.46
CA SER A 872 -14.76 -12.24 -17.32
C SER A 872 -13.25 -12.39 -17.57
N LEU A 873 -12.72 -13.56 -17.22
CA LEU A 873 -11.43 -14.04 -17.72
C LEU A 873 -11.70 -15.02 -18.86
N GLU A 874 -11.21 -14.72 -20.06
CA GLU A 874 -11.37 -15.59 -21.21
C GLU A 874 -10.14 -16.49 -21.36
N VAL A 875 -10.39 -17.79 -21.47
CA VAL A 875 -9.47 -18.78 -22.01
C VAL A 875 -9.77 -18.91 -23.50
N GLN A 876 -8.92 -18.32 -24.31
CA GLN A 876 -9.09 -18.17 -25.76
C GLN A 876 -9.10 -19.55 -26.45
N LEU A 877 -9.93 -19.73 -27.48
CA LEU A 877 -9.95 -20.91 -28.37
C LEU A 877 -9.72 -20.54 -29.84
N ALA A 878 -9.39 -19.28 -30.14
CA ALA A 878 -8.98 -18.84 -31.46
C ALA A 878 -7.92 -19.77 -32.04
N ALA A 879 -8.10 -20.14 -33.30
CA ALA A 879 -7.17 -21.05 -33.97
C ALA A 879 -5.75 -20.46 -34.00
N GLY A 880 -4.79 -21.20 -33.43
CA GLY A 880 -3.40 -20.80 -33.22
C GLY A 880 -3.11 -20.17 -31.86
N HIS A 881 -4.14 -19.93 -31.04
CA HIS A 881 -4.11 -19.13 -29.81
C HIS A 881 -4.88 -19.79 -28.65
N ALA A 882 -5.17 -21.10 -28.75
CA ALA A 882 -5.88 -21.81 -27.72
C ALA A 882 -5.15 -21.74 -26.37
N GLY A 883 -5.86 -21.34 -25.32
CA GLY A 883 -5.34 -21.20 -23.97
C GLY A 883 -4.60 -19.89 -23.68
N ASP A 884 -4.57 -18.93 -24.62
CA ASP A 884 -4.20 -17.55 -24.31
C ASP A 884 -5.22 -16.95 -23.32
N PHE A 885 -4.79 -16.02 -22.47
CA PHE A 885 -5.71 -15.27 -21.61
C PHE A 885 -6.12 -13.95 -22.24
N TRP A 886 -7.39 -13.59 -22.05
CA TRP A 886 -7.91 -12.25 -22.24
C TRP A 886 -8.59 -11.74 -20.98
N THR A 887 -8.25 -10.53 -20.56
CA THR A 887 -8.89 -9.86 -19.41
C THR A 887 -10.00 -8.92 -19.90
N ILE A 888 -11.25 -9.38 -19.79
CA ILE A 888 -12.43 -8.67 -20.32
C ILE A 888 -13.06 -7.84 -19.22
N GLY A 889 -12.93 -6.51 -19.33
CA GLY A 889 -13.39 -5.51 -18.36
C GLY A 889 -12.27 -4.57 -17.94
N GLU A 890 -12.55 -3.28 -17.76
CA GLU A 890 -11.51 -2.27 -17.52
C GLU A 890 -10.68 -2.54 -16.26
N ASP A 891 -11.33 -3.13 -15.26
CA ASP A 891 -10.82 -3.47 -13.93
C ASP A 891 -10.44 -4.96 -13.79
N VAL A 892 -10.46 -5.72 -14.89
CA VAL A 892 -10.08 -7.14 -14.87
C VAL A 892 -8.60 -7.28 -15.20
N ASP A 893 -7.86 -7.88 -14.30
CA ASP A 893 -6.47 -8.28 -14.51
C ASP A 893 -6.20 -9.68 -13.95
N LEU A 894 -5.11 -10.26 -14.43
CA LEU A 894 -4.60 -11.56 -14.04
C LEU A 894 -3.06 -11.48 -14.09
N LEU A 895 -2.40 -11.79 -12.97
CA LEU A 895 -0.95 -11.83 -12.91
C LEU A 895 -0.45 -13.13 -13.54
N VAL A 896 0.21 -13.00 -14.69
CA VAL A 896 0.73 -14.14 -15.44
C VAL A 896 2.26 -13.99 -15.54
N GLU A 897 3.01 -15.06 -15.25
CA GLU A 897 4.48 -15.04 -15.25
C GLU A 897 5.03 -14.57 -16.61
N ASP A 898 6.03 -13.70 -16.62
CA ASP A 898 6.62 -13.12 -17.82
C ASP A 898 5.62 -12.33 -18.72
N ALA A 899 4.41 -12.03 -18.24
CA ALA A 899 3.39 -11.34 -19.05
C ALA A 899 3.90 -10.03 -19.65
N ALA A 900 4.71 -9.26 -18.92
CA ALA A 900 5.29 -8.01 -19.43
C ALA A 900 6.16 -8.19 -20.68
N THR A 901 6.74 -9.39 -20.87
CA THR A 901 7.55 -9.72 -22.07
C THR A 901 6.72 -10.36 -23.19
N ARG A 902 5.55 -10.91 -22.86
CA ARG A 902 4.64 -11.60 -23.79
C ARG A 902 3.50 -10.71 -24.29
N ARG A 903 3.06 -9.74 -23.48
CA ARG A 903 2.02 -8.75 -23.82
C ARG A 903 2.55 -7.79 -24.88
N THR A 904 1.66 -7.35 -25.77
CA THR A 904 1.97 -6.21 -26.63
C THR A 904 2.04 -4.95 -25.77
N PRO A 905 3.11 -4.14 -25.83
CA PRO A 905 3.18 -2.90 -25.08
C PRO A 905 1.99 -2.00 -25.40
N TRP A 906 1.36 -1.44 -24.38
CA TRP A 906 0.28 -0.49 -24.55
C TRP A 906 0.75 0.69 -25.42
N ARG A 907 -0.06 1.07 -26.41
CA ARG A 907 0.15 2.25 -27.25
C ARG A 907 -1.04 3.18 -27.10
N PRO A 908 -0.83 4.51 -27.04
CA PRO A 908 -1.94 5.46 -27.07
C PRO A 908 -2.85 5.22 -28.29
N GLY A 909 -4.14 4.96 -28.04
CA GLY A 909 -5.14 4.63 -29.06
C GLY A 909 -5.37 3.13 -29.29
N ASP A 910 -4.57 2.24 -28.69
CA ASP A 910 -4.79 0.79 -28.70
C ASP A 910 -5.47 0.35 -27.39
N LEU A 911 -6.79 0.26 -27.44
CA LEU A 911 -7.62 -0.08 -26.28
C LEU A 911 -7.61 -1.58 -25.92
N HIS A 912 -6.95 -2.45 -26.73
CA HIS A 912 -7.21 -3.90 -26.70
C HIS A 912 -5.95 -4.75 -26.56
N SER A 913 -4.88 -4.47 -27.31
CA SER A 913 -3.79 -5.45 -27.51
C SER A 913 -2.93 -5.74 -26.27
N HIS A 914 -3.01 -4.91 -25.24
CA HIS A 914 -2.29 -5.07 -23.97
C HIS A 914 -3.00 -6.03 -23.00
N ARG A 915 -4.26 -6.38 -23.28
CA ARG A 915 -5.11 -7.28 -22.45
C ARG A 915 -5.03 -8.74 -22.88
N HIS A 916 -4.56 -8.98 -24.10
CA HIS A 916 -4.19 -10.30 -24.58
C HIS A 916 -2.86 -10.73 -23.96
N ILE A 917 -2.83 -11.91 -23.36
CA ILE A 917 -1.65 -12.52 -22.78
C ILE A 917 -1.39 -13.82 -23.56
N PRO A 918 -0.44 -13.81 -24.52
CA PRO A 918 -0.18 -14.97 -25.37
C PRO A 918 0.39 -16.14 -24.57
N GLY A 919 -0.29 -17.28 -24.58
CA GLY A 919 0.15 -18.53 -23.98
C GLY A 919 1.20 -19.27 -24.83
N ARG A 920 1.57 -20.47 -24.40
CA ARG A 920 2.64 -21.30 -25.02
C ARG A 920 2.06 -22.42 -25.89
N ILE A 921 1.13 -22.07 -26.78
CA ILE A 921 0.29 -23.05 -27.53
C ILE A 921 0.95 -23.72 -28.75
N ALA A 922 2.14 -23.26 -29.18
CA ALA A 922 2.72 -23.61 -30.48
C ALA A 922 2.70 -25.12 -30.83
N GLY A 923 1.86 -25.48 -31.82
CA GLY A 923 1.77 -26.84 -32.37
C GLY A 923 0.96 -27.85 -31.55
N LEU A 924 0.26 -27.41 -30.51
CA LEU A 924 -0.52 -28.29 -29.63
C LEU A 924 -1.95 -28.54 -30.12
N GLU A 925 -2.54 -27.67 -30.92
CA GLU A 925 -3.90 -27.87 -31.46
C GLU A 925 -3.95 -28.94 -32.56
N HIS A 926 -5.01 -29.76 -32.52
CA HIS A 926 -5.33 -30.71 -33.56
C HIS A 926 -5.94 -30.02 -34.80
N PRO A 927 -5.78 -30.62 -36.00
CA PRO A 927 -6.37 -30.10 -37.24
C PRO A 927 -7.91 -29.95 -37.18
N LEU A 928 -8.45 -29.04 -38.00
CA LEU A 928 -9.90 -28.82 -38.15
C LEU A 928 -10.66 -30.15 -38.33
N GLY A 929 -11.81 -30.28 -37.68
CA GLY A 929 -12.62 -31.49 -37.63
C GLY A 929 -12.23 -32.50 -36.55
N GLN A 930 -11.03 -32.38 -35.96
CA GLN A 930 -10.59 -33.19 -34.82
C GLN A 930 -10.87 -32.48 -33.50
N TRP A 931 -11.13 -33.27 -32.45
CA TRP A 931 -11.41 -32.78 -31.11
C TRP A 931 -10.11 -32.42 -30.38
N ASN A 932 -10.06 -31.22 -29.81
CA ASN A 932 -9.09 -30.80 -28.81
C ASN A 932 -9.68 -30.97 -27.41
N HIS A 933 -8.83 -31.11 -26.39
CA HIS A 933 -9.20 -31.21 -24.98
C HIS A 933 -8.68 -30.00 -24.21
N LEU A 934 -9.57 -29.35 -23.45
CA LEU A 934 -9.28 -28.19 -22.61
C LEU A 934 -9.47 -28.63 -21.17
N ARG A 935 -8.51 -28.27 -20.32
CA ARG A 935 -8.68 -28.32 -18.87
C ARG A 935 -8.31 -26.99 -18.28
N VAL A 936 -9.28 -26.34 -17.65
CA VAL A 936 -9.11 -25.07 -16.93
C VAL A 936 -9.34 -25.34 -15.45
N ARG A 937 -8.28 -25.17 -14.67
CA ARG A 937 -8.35 -25.27 -13.22
C ARG A 937 -8.47 -23.86 -12.65
N CYS A 938 -9.58 -23.57 -11.97
CA CYS A 938 -9.83 -22.29 -11.29
C CYS A 938 -9.84 -22.53 -9.77
N ASP A 939 -8.82 -22.03 -9.08
CA ASP A 939 -8.61 -22.15 -7.63
C ASP A 939 -8.67 -20.74 -7.03
N GLY A 940 -9.87 -20.30 -6.62
CA GLY A 940 -10.14 -18.90 -6.36
C GLY A 940 -9.80 -18.02 -7.57
N ASP A 941 -8.84 -17.12 -7.36
CA ASP A 941 -8.31 -16.15 -8.31
C ASP A 941 -7.14 -16.67 -9.17
N ALA A 942 -6.73 -17.93 -8.97
CA ALA A 942 -5.70 -18.59 -9.75
C ALA A 942 -6.29 -19.47 -10.85
N ILE A 943 -5.73 -19.37 -12.07
CA ILE A 943 -6.19 -20.12 -13.24
C ILE A 943 -5.02 -20.83 -13.91
N VAL A 944 -5.18 -22.12 -14.18
CA VAL A 944 -4.22 -22.91 -14.97
C VAL A 944 -4.92 -23.52 -16.17
N VAL A 945 -4.36 -23.32 -17.35
CA VAL A 945 -4.93 -23.80 -18.60
C VAL A 945 -4.03 -24.88 -19.18
N HIS A 946 -4.65 -26.03 -19.49
CA HIS A 946 -4.03 -27.08 -20.28
C HIS A 946 -4.80 -27.28 -21.58
N VAL A 947 -4.04 -27.42 -22.67
CA VAL A 947 -4.57 -27.80 -23.98
C VAL A 947 -3.91 -29.11 -24.38
N ASN A 948 -4.73 -30.12 -24.72
CA ASN A 948 -4.30 -31.46 -25.12
C ASN A 948 -3.27 -32.08 -24.14
N GLY A 949 -3.50 -31.88 -22.84
CA GLY A 949 -2.69 -32.42 -21.75
C GLY A 949 -1.41 -31.64 -21.41
N VAL A 950 -1.12 -30.53 -22.10
CA VAL A 950 0.05 -29.68 -21.85
C VAL A 950 -0.41 -28.36 -21.23
N GLU A 951 0.23 -27.93 -20.15
CA GLU A 951 0.00 -26.60 -19.56
C GLU A 951 0.49 -25.52 -20.53
N VAL A 952 -0.40 -24.62 -20.93
CA VAL A 952 -0.12 -23.57 -21.93
C VAL A 952 -0.04 -22.18 -21.32
N ASP A 953 -0.80 -21.90 -20.25
CA ASP A 953 -0.65 -20.68 -19.47
C ASP A 953 -1.17 -20.85 -18.03
N ARG A 954 -0.76 -19.91 -17.17
CA ARG A 954 -1.06 -19.88 -15.74
C ARG A 954 -1.09 -18.45 -15.23
N GLY A 955 -2.19 -18.07 -14.60
CA GLY A 955 -2.32 -16.81 -13.88
C GLY A 955 -2.68 -17.00 -12.40
N ILE A 956 -2.29 -16.03 -11.58
CA ILE A 956 -2.63 -15.89 -10.16
C ILE A 956 -3.06 -14.44 -9.90
N ASP A 957 -3.52 -14.11 -8.69
CA ASP A 957 -3.89 -12.73 -8.32
C ASP A 957 -4.90 -12.12 -9.32
N GLY A 958 -5.84 -12.96 -9.74
CA GLY A 958 -6.92 -12.58 -10.62
C GLY A 958 -7.90 -11.69 -9.88
N THR A 959 -8.27 -10.57 -10.49
CA THR A 959 -9.35 -9.69 -9.96
C THR A 959 -10.73 -10.37 -9.85
N LEU A 960 -10.89 -11.58 -10.40
CA LEU A 960 -12.09 -12.40 -10.39
C LEU A 960 -11.78 -13.78 -9.79
N ASP A 961 -12.59 -14.25 -8.83
CA ASP A 961 -12.42 -15.55 -8.17
C ASP A 961 -13.63 -16.51 -8.31
N ALA A 962 -14.73 -16.02 -8.90
CA ALA A 962 -15.97 -16.75 -9.07
C ALA A 962 -16.84 -16.16 -10.19
N GLY A 963 -17.73 -16.98 -10.78
CA GLY A 963 -18.71 -16.50 -11.74
C GLY A 963 -19.30 -17.62 -12.60
N ALA A 964 -20.14 -17.24 -13.57
CA ALA A 964 -20.68 -18.19 -14.54
C ALA A 964 -19.60 -18.69 -15.52
N ILE A 965 -19.84 -19.86 -16.12
CA ILE A 965 -19.09 -20.34 -17.28
C ILE A 965 -19.83 -19.86 -18.52
N ALA A 966 -19.12 -19.28 -19.48
CA ALA A 966 -19.70 -18.89 -20.75
C ALA A 966 -18.89 -19.40 -21.95
N LEU A 967 -19.60 -19.76 -23.02
CA LEU A 967 -19.05 -20.18 -24.30
C LEU A 967 -19.39 -19.14 -25.37
N GLN A 968 -18.40 -18.60 -26.07
CA GLN A 968 -18.65 -17.55 -27.06
C GLN A 968 -19.28 -18.08 -28.36
N SER A 969 -20.10 -17.22 -28.96
CA SER A 969 -20.56 -17.26 -30.35
C SER A 969 -19.88 -16.09 -31.05
N GLU A 970 -18.77 -16.34 -31.75
CA GLU A 970 -17.92 -15.27 -32.31
C GLU A 970 -17.54 -15.49 -33.79
N GLY A 971 -18.50 -15.28 -34.67
CA GLY A 971 -18.32 -15.22 -36.13
C GLY A 971 -18.11 -16.56 -36.83
N THR A 972 -17.72 -17.63 -36.13
CA THR A 972 -17.50 -18.97 -36.74
C THR A 972 -18.21 -20.07 -35.94
N PRO A 973 -18.84 -21.05 -36.59
CA PRO A 973 -19.43 -22.19 -35.89
C PRO A 973 -18.37 -23.02 -35.15
N ILE A 974 -18.68 -23.40 -33.91
CA ILE A 974 -17.82 -24.24 -33.05
C ILE A 974 -18.66 -25.33 -32.38
N GLU A 975 -18.05 -26.49 -32.13
CA GLU A 975 -18.69 -27.62 -31.47
C GLU A 975 -17.97 -27.96 -30.16
N PHE A 976 -18.75 -28.23 -29.12
CA PHE A 976 -18.29 -28.66 -27.80
C PHE A 976 -18.90 -30.01 -27.43
N ARG A 977 -18.20 -30.80 -26.62
CA ARG A 977 -18.78 -31.98 -25.94
C ARG A 977 -18.03 -32.25 -24.64
N LYS A 978 -18.61 -33.12 -23.80
CA LYS A 978 -18.05 -33.50 -22.50
C LYS A 978 -17.67 -32.29 -21.64
N VAL A 979 -18.56 -31.30 -21.59
CA VAL A 979 -18.34 -30.09 -20.79
C VAL A 979 -18.67 -30.43 -19.33
N THR A 980 -17.66 -30.93 -18.62
CA THR A 980 -17.77 -31.41 -17.25
C THR A 980 -17.01 -30.50 -16.30
N MET A 981 -17.43 -30.51 -15.04
CA MET A 981 -16.83 -29.72 -13.99
C MET A 981 -16.75 -30.53 -12.70
N ARG A 982 -15.62 -30.50 -12.02
CA ARG A 982 -15.39 -31.23 -10.76
C ARG A 982 -14.79 -30.34 -9.67
N PRO A 983 -14.99 -30.66 -8.38
CA PRO A 983 -14.35 -29.93 -7.29
C PRO A 983 -12.84 -30.14 -7.31
N LEU A 984 -12.09 -29.17 -6.78
CA LEU A 984 -10.65 -29.33 -6.60
C LEU A 984 -10.33 -30.37 -5.51
N GLU A 985 -9.51 -31.36 -5.84
CA GLU A 985 -9.08 -32.39 -4.88
C GLU A 985 -8.13 -31.85 -3.79
N ARG A 986 -7.46 -30.73 -4.06
CA ARG A 986 -6.54 -30.02 -3.15
C ARG A 986 -6.39 -28.58 -3.63
N ARG A 987 -6.43 -27.60 -2.72
CA ARG A 987 -6.10 -26.19 -3.03
C ARG A 987 -4.60 -26.01 -3.27
N TRP A 988 -4.22 -25.04 -4.07
CA TRP A 988 -2.83 -24.64 -4.24
C TRP A 988 -2.27 -24.14 -2.88
N PRO A 989 -1.09 -24.60 -2.44
CA PRO A 989 -0.39 -24.03 -1.29
C PRO A 989 -0.03 -22.55 -1.45
#